data_AF-A0A934A5Y9-F1
#
_entry.id   AF-A0A934A5Y9-F1
#
_cell.length_a   1.000
_cell.length_b   1.000
_cell.length_c   1.000
_cell.angle_alpha   90.00
_cell.angle_beta   90.00
_cell.angle_gamma   90.00
#
_symmetry.space_group_name_H-M   'P 1'
#
loop_
_entity.id
_entity.type
_entity.pdbx_description
1 polymer ?
#
loop_
_entity_poly.entity_id
_entity_poly.type
_entity_poly.pdbx_seq_one_letter_code
_entity_poly.pdbx_strand_id
1 'polypeptide(L)'
;MTIQWPDERGSENRQQFGNRAIDPKHELRRLVEVCPAGLPSTFDQAVEWIAQQGKDISELEQRMNAVSNELELAELPESVNILMAWACAEALAKTPSLQTWQNVRNLKSHSWQLEHWLSDAMMVCAEDKISTKDAYIKLAKEIFEALDAFQLTSQFDRNNKEREQFRATWNENYEKLDEVWWGLRWWHEMNYEEEFPLFNVLGTLDPVGFINVVSESKNPYLVSSALLAVGAFRKFSLWEKLAVTAPSAFVDDGTWNESVTMPLLLVMARDQLLQAGRHIPHFDASDTEVEKVKQEIAKLTDAVITTLTNRQDALPLFARWSTWLIRQLLMQGIKDAENVRSSAFVDAAMIEAIGRELQGKTVSTESPSDAPAWEKWCYRCVLASHANSGFTTVPDCNNFLKEWAINLDDWTDKRGRQLREYASLIVTLNKEVPGDAAHLLASPIAMSESPTNTWIGLWDVTQSLREIVEFGDADALEPDEYQTRAEAGRLLFLVFCMGLAVLDQRVSQLSGDSPQARDLAKLHEALALAVREMREIDDTLNVEQWLQAVRHLAVRRLIWEDRVVEFEEDGRFRIFLHEDKPTFNDYLSAAKNDVMELLAILHSTLLNESNHQIVLDKLNAASIDLSNVIATAKRLNDVSARRYPIDEAQLRSLISK
;
A
#
# COMPACT_ATOMS: atom_id res chain seq x y z
N MET A 1 -19.87 11.49 18.53
CA MET A 1 -18.43 11.77 18.68
C MET A 1 -17.90 12.11 17.32
N THR A 2 -17.22 13.25 17.17
CA THR A 2 -16.57 13.66 15.92
C THR A 2 -15.41 12.70 15.62
N ILE A 3 -15.27 12.29 14.36
CA ILE A 3 -14.13 11.45 13.93
C ILE A 3 -12.85 12.31 13.93
N GLN A 4 -11.74 11.75 14.40
CA GLN A 4 -10.45 12.43 14.53
C GLN A 4 -9.31 11.49 14.15
N TRP A 5 -8.27 12.04 13.51
CA TRP A 5 -7.06 11.26 13.24
C TRP A 5 -6.38 10.78 14.53
N PRO A 6 -5.59 9.69 14.49
CA PRO A 6 -4.84 9.23 15.66
C PRO A 6 -3.92 10.33 16.23
N ASP A 7 -3.21 11.05 15.35
CA ASP A 7 -2.29 12.13 15.74
C ASP A 7 -3.02 13.36 16.30
N GLU A 8 -4.25 13.62 15.85
CA GLU A 8 -5.10 14.71 16.34
C GLU A 8 -5.36 14.55 17.84
N ARG A 9 -5.75 13.34 18.25
CA ARG A 9 -6.01 12.98 19.66
C ARG A 9 -4.75 13.04 20.51
N GLY A 10 -3.60 12.63 19.97
CA GLY A 10 -2.31 12.74 20.65
C GLY A 10 -1.87 14.18 20.88
N SER A 11 -2.23 15.10 19.97
CA SER A 11 -1.87 16.51 20.05
C SER A 11 -2.60 17.27 21.16
N GLU A 12 -3.88 16.95 21.42
CA GLU A 12 -4.65 17.49 22.56
C GLU A 12 -4.01 17.09 23.90
N ASN A 13 -3.50 15.86 24.00
CA ASN A 13 -2.78 15.37 25.18
C ASN A 13 -1.37 15.97 25.31
N ARG A 14 -0.67 16.26 24.21
CA ARG A 14 0.66 16.91 24.24
C ARG A 14 0.59 18.41 24.52
N GLN A 15 -0.50 19.09 24.16
CA GLN A 15 -0.72 20.50 24.54
C GLN A 15 -0.80 20.69 26.07
N GLN A 16 -1.13 19.65 26.85
CA GLN A 16 -1.06 19.71 28.31
C GLN A 16 0.38 19.71 28.87
N PHE A 17 1.39 19.32 28.07
CA PHE A 17 2.80 19.27 28.49
C PHE A 17 3.70 20.28 27.74
N GLY A 18 3.20 20.88 26.66
CA GLY A 18 3.87 21.97 25.96
C GLY A 18 3.55 23.29 26.64
N ASN A 19 4.47 23.78 27.46
CA ASN A 19 4.41 25.10 28.09
C ASN A 19 4.51 26.21 27.01
N ARG A 20 3.46 26.43 26.20
CA ARG A 20 3.34 27.65 25.40
C ARG A 20 2.89 28.73 26.37
N ALA A 21 3.84 29.47 26.92
CA ALA A 21 3.57 30.57 27.84
C ALA A 21 2.69 31.67 27.21
N ILE A 22 2.56 31.71 25.87
CA ILE A 22 1.86 32.74 25.10
C ILE A 22 1.09 32.09 23.93
N ASP A 23 -0.20 32.44 23.78
CA ASP A 23 -1.04 32.19 22.60
C ASP A 23 -1.04 33.45 21.71
N PRO A 24 -0.31 33.46 20.57
CA PRO A 24 -0.17 34.64 19.72
C PRO A 24 -1.51 35.17 19.20
N LYS A 25 -2.47 34.27 18.93
CA LYS A 25 -3.78 34.65 18.42
C LYS A 25 -4.58 35.39 19.49
N HIS A 26 -4.51 34.91 20.73
CA HIS A 26 -5.17 35.55 21.86
C HIS A 26 -4.55 36.92 22.18
N GLU A 27 -3.23 37.00 22.28
CA GLU A 27 -2.56 38.26 22.61
C GLU A 27 -2.72 39.31 21.51
N LEU A 28 -2.70 38.90 20.23
CA LEU A 28 -2.95 39.83 19.14
C LEU A 28 -4.39 40.38 19.16
N ARG A 29 -5.40 39.55 19.45
CA ARG A 29 -6.78 40.05 19.63
C ARG A 29 -6.88 41.02 20.78
N ARG A 30 -6.25 40.71 21.91
CA ARG A 30 -6.20 41.60 23.07
C ARG A 30 -5.55 42.94 22.70
N LEU A 31 -4.47 42.92 21.93
CA LEU A 31 -3.79 44.11 21.46
C LEU A 31 -4.64 44.95 20.49
N VAL A 32 -5.38 44.30 19.58
CA VAL A 32 -6.36 44.94 18.69
C VAL A 32 -7.48 45.60 19.51
N GLU A 33 -7.98 44.94 20.55
CA GLU A 33 -9.03 45.46 21.45
C GLU A 33 -8.56 46.66 22.29
N VAL A 34 -7.29 46.68 22.70
CA VAL A 34 -6.69 47.76 23.50
C VAL A 34 -6.39 49.00 22.65
N CYS A 35 -6.35 48.89 21.32
CA CYS A 35 -6.08 50.01 20.39
C CYS A 35 -7.29 50.43 19.52
N PRO A 36 -8.49 50.73 20.09
CA PRO A 36 -9.70 50.99 19.31
C PRO A 36 -9.69 52.36 18.59
N ALA A 37 -8.81 53.29 19.00
CA ALA A 37 -8.65 54.61 18.39
C ALA A 37 -7.81 54.61 17.10
N GLY A 38 -7.37 53.43 16.65
CA GLY A 38 -6.41 53.27 15.56
C GLY A 38 -4.97 53.23 16.07
N LEU A 39 -4.08 52.67 15.24
CA LEU A 39 -2.66 52.60 15.55
C LEU A 39 -1.96 53.94 15.29
N PRO A 40 -0.83 54.23 15.96
CA PRO A 40 -0.07 55.45 15.73
C PRO A 40 0.46 55.54 14.30
N SER A 41 0.70 56.75 13.80
CA SER A 41 1.25 56.97 12.45
C SER A 41 2.63 56.30 12.24
N THR A 42 3.37 56.07 13.31
CA THR A 42 4.64 55.34 13.32
C THR A 42 4.46 53.87 12.94
N PHE A 43 3.32 53.26 13.27
CA PHE A 43 2.97 51.91 12.82
C PHE A 43 2.69 51.89 11.32
N ASP A 44 1.89 52.84 10.81
CA ASP A 44 1.61 52.93 9.37
C ASP A 44 2.87 53.15 8.53
N GLN A 45 3.82 53.97 9.02
CA GLN A 45 5.12 54.16 8.39
C GLN A 45 5.95 52.87 8.37
N ALA A 46 5.89 52.06 9.43
CA ALA A 46 6.56 50.76 9.46
C ALA A 46 5.92 49.78 8.46
N VAL A 47 4.59 49.74 8.37
CA VAL A 47 3.85 48.93 7.39
C VAL A 47 4.22 49.31 5.95
N GLU A 48 4.29 50.60 5.65
CA GLU A 48 4.70 51.09 4.32
C GLU A 48 6.18 50.75 4.02
N TRP A 49 7.06 50.88 5.02
CA TRP A 49 8.46 50.46 4.90
C TRP A 49 8.60 48.96 4.60
N ILE A 50 7.82 48.09 5.27
CA ILE A 50 7.80 46.64 4.99
C ILE A 50 7.42 46.40 3.53
N ALA A 51 6.36 47.04 3.04
CA ALA A 51 5.88 46.87 1.67
C ALA A 51 6.91 47.30 0.60
N GLN A 52 7.67 48.37 0.86
CA GLN A 52 8.59 48.92 -0.14
C GLN A 52 10.00 48.30 -0.08
N GLN A 53 10.55 48.08 1.11
CA GLN A 53 11.98 47.79 1.27
C GLN A 53 12.35 46.96 2.52
N GLY A 54 11.38 46.48 3.30
CA GLY A 54 11.62 45.81 4.58
C GLY A 54 12.42 44.51 4.45
N LYS A 55 13.71 44.58 4.73
CA LYS A 55 14.61 43.42 4.69
C LYS A 55 15.41 43.24 5.98
N ASP A 56 15.59 44.29 6.79
CA ASP A 56 16.38 44.23 8.02
C ASP A 56 15.47 44.00 9.24
N ILE A 57 15.65 42.86 9.91
CA ILE A 57 14.87 42.50 11.09
C ILE A 57 15.14 43.46 12.26
N SER A 58 16.38 43.94 12.42
CA SER A 58 16.75 44.85 13.49
C SER A 58 16.12 46.24 13.31
N GLU A 59 15.96 46.68 12.06
CA GLU A 59 15.23 47.92 11.77
C GLU A 59 13.74 47.78 12.10
N LEU A 60 13.13 46.62 11.78
CA LEU A 60 11.74 46.34 12.13
C LEU A 60 11.53 46.32 13.65
N GLU A 61 12.42 45.67 14.40
CA GLU A 61 12.40 45.65 15.87
C GLU A 61 12.50 47.07 16.45
N GLN A 62 13.39 47.91 15.93
CA GLN A 62 13.51 49.30 16.38
C GLN A 62 12.23 50.11 16.15
N ARG A 63 11.62 49.95 14.97
CA ARG A 63 10.34 50.60 14.63
C ARG A 63 9.21 50.12 15.55
N MET A 64 9.11 48.82 15.82
CA MET A 64 8.07 48.27 16.70
C MET A 64 8.30 48.61 18.18
N ASN A 65 9.54 48.75 18.62
CA ASN A 65 9.85 49.31 19.95
C ASN A 65 9.34 50.75 20.11
N ALA A 66 9.50 51.59 19.07
CA ALA A 66 8.96 52.95 19.09
C ALA A 66 7.42 52.96 19.21
N VAL A 67 6.74 52.12 18.42
CA VAL A 67 5.28 51.94 18.51
C VAL A 67 4.85 51.43 19.88
N SER A 68 5.56 50.43 20.43
CA SER A 68 5.27 49.87 21.75
C SER A 68 5.39 50.90 22.87
N ASN A 69 6.37 51.81 22.77
CA ASN A 69 6.56 52.89 23.74
C ASN A 69 5.46 53.96 23.62
N GLU A 70 5.04 54.30 22.40
CA GLU A 70 3.93 55.25 22.17
C GLU A 70 2.58 54.72 22.68
N LEU A 71 2.38 53.40 22.64
CA LEU A 71 1.17 52.73 23.12
C LEU A 71 1.26 52.28 24.59
N GLU A 72 2.38 52.57 25.29
CA GLU A 72 2.63 52.19 26.69
C GLU A 72 2.46 50.68 26.97
N LEU A 73 2.80 49.81 26.00
CA LEU A 73 2.56 48.36 26.06
C LEU A 73 3.62 47.58 26.85
N ALA A 74 4.34 48.25 27.76
CA ALA A 74 5.45 47.66 28.52
C ALA A 74 5.01 46.51 29.44
N GLU A 75 3.72 46.44 29.78
CA GLU A 75 3.15 45.39 30.62
C GLU A 75 2.68 44.15 29.84
N LEU A 76 2.64 44.21 28.50
CA LEU A 76 2.29 43.07 27.65
C LEU A 76 3.56 42.29 27.26
N PRO A 77 3.69 41.01 27.66
CA PRO A 77 4.82 40.17 27.24
C PRO A 77 4.89 40.07 25.72
N GLU A 78 6.11 40.11 25.16
CA GLU A 78 6.35 39.94 23.71
C GLU A 78 5.62 40.95 22.81
N SER A 79 5.18 42.09 23.35
CA SER A 79 4.40 43.11 22.62
C SER A 79 5.07 43.57 21.32
N VAL A 80 6.38 43.74 21.34
CA VAL A 80 7.18 44.08 20.14
C VAL A 80 7.05 43.01 19.07
N ASN A 81 7.21 41.72 19.41
CA ASN A 81 7.14 40.62 18.45
C ASN A 81 5.72 40.43 17.90
N ILE A 82 4.69 40.65 18.72
CA ILE A 82 3.29 40.65 18.28
C ILE A 82 3.04 41.82 17.31
N LEU A 83 3.54 43.01 17.61
CA LEU A 83 3.46 44.18 16.73
C LEU A 83 4.20 43.94 15.40
N MET A 84 5.36 43.27 15.42
CA MET A 84 6.07 42.88 14.20
C MET A 84 5.23 41.96 13.31
N ALA A 85 4.60 40.93 13.90
CA ALA A 85 3.73 40.01 13.18
C ALA A 85 2.50 40.75 12.60
N TRP A 86 1.90 41.66 13.39
CA TRP A 86 0.78 42.49 12.93
C TRP A 86 1.20 43.42 11.79
N ALA A 87 2.33 44.12 11.91
CA ALA A 87 2.82 45.02 10.87
C ALA A 87 3.09 44.28 9.56
N CYS A 88 3.66 43.07 9.63
CA CYS A 88 3.85 42.21 8.45
C CYS A 88 2.50 41.80 7.83
N ALA A 89 1.53 41.38 8.64
CA ALA A 89 0.19 41.03 8.16
C ALA A 89 -0.50 42.23 7.49
N GLU A 90 -0.53 43.41 8.13
CA GLU A 90 -1.11 44.63 7.56
C GLU A 90 -0.39 45.08 6.28
N ALA A 91 0.93 44.90 6.17
CA ALA A 91 1.67 45.20 4.93
C ALA A 91 1.20 44.31 3.78
N LEU A 92 1.03 43.00 4.04
CA LEU A 92 0.49 42.04 3.05
C LEU A 92 -0.96 42.34 2.68
N ALA A 93 -1.76 42.86 3.62
CA ALA A 93 -3.15 43.25 3.36
C ALA A 93 -3.26 44.51 2.51
N LYS A 94 -2.48 45.56 2.84
CA LYS A 94 -2.50 46.85 2.14
C LYS A 94 -1.88 46.76 0.74
N THR A 95 -0.80 45.98 0.59
CA THR A 95 -0.08 45.82 -0.68
C THR A 95 0.13 44.33 -0.98
N PRO A 96 -0.91 43.58 -1.38
CA PRO A 96 -0.80 42.15 -1.68
C PRO A 96 -0.05 41.96 -2.99
N SER A 97 1.26 41.74 -2.91
CA SER A 97 2.14 41.52 -4.07
C SER A 97 3.27 40.55 -3.75
N LEU A 98 3.85 39.94 -4.79
CA LEU A 98 5.05 39.10 -4.67
C LEU A 98 6.21 39.83 -3.98
N GLN A 99 6.40 41.12 -4.26
CA GLN A 99 7.48 41.91 -3.66
C GLN A 99 7.29 42.09 -2.15
N THR A 100 6.07 42.41 -1.71
CA THR A 100 5.74 42.54 -0.29
C THR A 100 5.96 41.20 0.42
N TRP A 101 5.56 40.09 -0.19
CA TRP A 101 5.81 38.76 0.35
C TRP A 101 7.31 38.45 0.48
N GLN A 102 8.12 38.77 -0.54
CA GLN A 102 9.57 38.55 -0.48
C GLN A 102 10.22 39.33 0.67
N ASN A 103 9.77 40.56 0.92
CA ASN A 103 10.22 41.37 2.05
C ASN A 103 9.86 40.69 3.39
N VAL A 104 8.59 40.32 3.58
CA VAL A 104 8.13 39.61 4.80
C VAL A 104 8.81 38.26 4.97
N ARG A 105 9.05 37.51 3.88
CA ARG A 105 9.77 36.24 3.88
C ARG A 105 11.22 36.40 4.34
N ASN A 106 11.89 37.47 3.93
CA ASN A 106 13.24 37.77 4.41
C ASN A 106 13.25 38.17 5.89
N LEU A 107 12.21 38.85 6.37
CA LEU A 107 12.10 39.20 7.79
C LEU A 107 11.86 37.95 8.66
N LYS A 108 10.93 37.08 8.26
CA LYS A 108 10.62 35.87 9.05
C LYS A 108 11.78 34.88 9.11
N SER A 109 12.63 34.80 8.09
CA SER A 109 13.79 33.91 8.09
C SER A 109 14.85 34.27 9.15
N HIS A 110 14.73 35.46 9.74
CA HIS A 110 15.60 35.96 10.80
C HIS A 110 14.86 36.13 12.13
N SER A 111 13.60 35.65 12.26
CA SER A 111 12.81 35.76 13.48
C SER A 111 11.89 34.55 13.67
N TRP A 112 12.17 33.78 14.73
CA TRP A 112 11.37 32.62 15.12
C TRP A 112 9.90 32.98 15.39
N GLN A 113 9.66 34.11 16.05
CA GLN A 113 8.32 34.61 16.34
C GLN A 113 7.56 34.90 15.04
N LEU A 114 8.16 35.62 14.10
CA LEU A 114 7.51 35.91 12.81
C LEU A 114 7.24 34.63 12.01
N GLU A 115 8.19 33.71 11.97
CA GLU A 115 8.05 32.42 11.28
C GLU A 115 6.82 31.65 11.76
N HIS A 116 6.57 31.64 13.08
CA HIS A 116 5.47 30.87 13.67
C HIS A 116 4.18 31.66 13.91
N TRP A 117 4.21 32.99 14.04
CA TRP A 117 3.05 33.80 14.43
C TRP A 117 2.39 34.53 13.25
N LEU A 118 3.07 34.63 12.10
CA LEU A 118 2.55 35.39 10.94
C LEU A 118 1.18 34.90 10.47
N SER A 119 0.98 33.57 10.39
CA SER A 119 -0.31 33.03 9.92
C SER A 119 -1.44 33.36 10.90
N ASP A 120 -1.19 33.26 12.22
CA ASP A 120 -2.16 33.65 13.25
C ASP A 120 -2.48 35.15 13.16
N ALA A 121 -1.47 35.99 12.91
CA ALA A 121 -1.65 37.42 12.76
C ALA A 121 -2.52 37.78 11.55
N MET A 122 -2.23 37.18 10.40
CA MET A 122 -3.06 37.32 9.20
C MET A 122 -4.50 36.88 9.45
N MET A 123 -4.70 35.76 10.15
CA MET A 123 -6.04 35.27 10.48
C MET A 123 -6.82 36.28 11.33
N VAL A 124 -6.22 36.84 12.39
CA VAL A 124 -6.87 37.85 13.24
C VAL A 124 -7.19 39.13 12.44
N CYS A 125 -6.27 39.61 11.62
CA CYS A 125 -6.51 40.79 10.77
C CYS A 125 -7.68 40.60 9.78
N ALA A 126 -7.98 39.35 9.40
CA ALA A 126 -9.05 39.01 8.47
C ALA A 126 -10.42 38.77 9.14
N GLU A 127 -10.51 38.65 10.48
CA GLU A 127 -11.75 38.25 11.19
C GLU A 127 -12.92 39.22 10.92
N ASP A 128 -12.64 40.54 10.83
CA ASP A 128 -13.69 41.58 10.69
C ASP A 128 -13.60 42.43 9.41
N LYS A 129 -12.59 42.20 8.56
CA LYS A 129 -12.33 43.02 7.35
C LYS A 129 -12.37 42.17 6.09
N ILE A 130 -13.50 42.21 5.36
CA ILE A 130 -13.68 41.48 4.08
C ILE A 130 -12.58 41.84 3.07
N SER A 131 -12.22 43.13 2.96
CA SER A 131 -11.15 43.56 2.05
C SER A 131 -9.78 42.97 2.40
N THR A 132 -9.47 42.81 3.69
CA THR A 132 -8.23 42.17 4.16
C THR A 132 -8.24 40.68 3.86
N LYS A 133 -9.38 40.01 4.10
CA LYS A 133 -9.58 38.61 3.73
C LYS A 133 -9.33 38.39 2.24
N ASP A 134 -9.95 39.19 1.38
CA ASP A 134 -9.82 39.09 -0.09
C ASP A 134 -8.37 39.37 -0.54
N ALA A 135 -7.67 40.32 0.10
CA ALA A 135 -6.27 40.62 -0.18
C ALA A 135 -5.36 39.42 0.13
N TYR A 136 -5.53 38.75 1.28
CA TYR A 136 -4.74 37.57 1.62
C TYR A 136 -5.04 36.38 0.71
N ILE A 137 -6.32 36.15 0.38
CA ILE A 137 -6.71 35.09 -0.55
C ILE A 137 -6.06 35.34 -1.92
N LYS A 138 -6.15 36.57 -2.42
CA LYS A 138 -5.53 36.95 -3.70
C LYS A 138 -4.02 36.73 -3.68
N LEU A 139 -3.34 37.20 -2.64
CA LEU A 139 -1.90 37.04 -2.49
C LEU A 139 -1.50 35.55 -2.45
N ALA A 140 -2.19 34.73 -1.67
CA ALA A 140 -1.87 33.32 -1.55
C ALA A 140 -2.04 32.56 -2.88
N LYS A 141 -3.06 32.92 -3.68
CA LYS A 141 -3.26 32.38 -5.04
C LYS A 141 -2.12 32.79 -5.97
N GLU A 142 -1.78 34.08 -6.01
CA GLU A 142 -0.67 34.61 -6.83
C GLU A 142 0.68 33.98 -6.46
N ILE A 143 0.92 33.74 -5.16
CA ILE A 143 2.13 33.07 -4.67
C ILE A 143 2.17 31.61 -5.10
N PHE A 144 1.05 30.88 -4.98
CA PHE A 144 0.98 29.49 -5.43
C PHE A 144 1.25 29.37 -6.93
N GLU A 145 0.62 30.22 -7.74
CA GLU A 145 0.85 30.29 -9.19
C GLU A 145 2.31 30.62 -9.53
N ALA A 146 2.93 31.57 -8.82
CA ALA A 146 4.33 31.92 -9.01
C ALA A 146 5.29 30.78 -8.63
N LEU A 147 4.98 29.98 -7.61
CA LEU A 147 5.74 28.77 -7.27
C LEU A 147 5.58 27.69 -8.34
N ASP A 148 4.36 27.45 -8.82
CA ASP A 148 4.08 26.43 -9.84
C ASP A 148 4.74 26.76 -11.18
N ALA A 149 4.81 28.06 -11.50
CA ALA A 149 5.53 28.59 -12.66
C ALA A 149 7.05 28.73 -12.46
N PHE A 150 7.59 28.42 -11.27
CA PHE A 150 9.01 28.60 -10.90
C PHE A 150 9.51 30.05 -11.02
N GLN A 151 8.60 31.01 -10.89
CA GLN A 151 8.91 32.44 -10.86
C GLN A 151 9.31 32.90 -9.45
N LEU A 152 8.84 32.19 -8.42
CA LEU A 152 9.23 32.43 -7.03
C LEU A 152 10.23 31.37 -6.56
N THR A 153 11.48 31.78 -6.37
CA THR A 153 12.54 30.93 -5.81
C THR A 153 12.57 31.02 -4.28
N SER A 154 13.01 29.94 -3.64
CA SER A 154 13.42 29.92 -2.25
C SER A 154 14.64 30.82 -2.03
N GLN A 155 14.79 31.36 -0.83
CA GLN A 155 16.05 32.03 -0.43
C GLN A 155 17.21 31.03 -0.23
N PHE A 156 16.89 29.74 -0.09
CA PHE A 156 17.88 28.69 0.10
C PHE A 156 18.15 27.97 -1.24
N ASP A 157 19.36 28.15 -1.78
CA ASP A 157 19.77 27.55 -3.06
C ASP A 157 19.59 26.03 -3.11
N ARG A 158 19.75 25.36 -1.96
CA ARG A 158 19.52 23.91 -1.86
C ARG A 158 18.09 23.54 -2.21
N ASN A 159 17.11 24.25 -1.66
CA ASN A 159 15.69 23.98 -1.91
C ASN A 159 15.35 24.23 -3.38
N ASN A 160 15.93 25.27 -4.00
CA ASN A 160 15.74 25.53 -5.43
C ASN A 160 16.25 24.38 -6.29
N LYS A 161 17.48 23.89 -6.03
CA LYS A 161 18.06 22.75 -6.75
C LYS A 161 17.23 21.48 -6.59
N GLU A 162 16.78 21.19 -5.37
CA GLU A 162 15.92 20.03 -5.10
C GLU A 162 14.58 20.16 -5.85
N ARG A 163 13.89 21.31 -5.76
CA ARG A 163 12.64 21.57 -6.49
C ARG A 163 12.80 21.39 -8.00
N GLU A 164 13.88 21.91 -8.59
CA GLU A 164 14.19 21.77 -10.02
C GLU A 164 14.45 20.31 -10.42
N GLN A 165 15.26 19.59 -9.64
CA GLN A 165 15.59 18.19 -9.88
C GLN A 165 14.35 17.30 -9.82
N PHE A 166 13.53 17.43 -8.77
CA PHE A 166 12.31 16.64 -8.64
C PHE A 166 11.30 16.92 -9.74
N ARG A 167 11.15 18.19 -10.16
CA ARG A 167 10.29 18.52 -11.30
C ARG A 167 10.80 17.93 -12.61
N ALA A 168 12.11 17.95 -12.86
CA ALA A 168 12.69 17.31 -14.03
C ALA A 168 12.39 15.80 -14.04
N THR A 169 12.66 15.12 -12.93
CA THR A 169 12.36 13.69 -12.76
C THR A 169 10.87 13.39 -12.96
N TRP A 170 9.96 14.21 -12.41
CA TRP A 170 8.51 14.04 -12.60
C TRP A 170 8.07 14.19 -14.05
N ASN A 171 8.69 15.12 -14.80
CA ASN A 171 8.37 15.32 -16.20
C ASN A 171 8.85 14.16 -17.09
N GLU A 172 9.96 13.52 -16.72
CA GLU A 172 10.54 12.38 -17.43
C GLU A 172 9.92 11.03 -17.02
N ASN A 173 9.29 10.94 -15.85
CA ASN A 173 8.70 9.70 -15.36
C ASN A 173 7.49 9.27 -16.21
N TYR A 174 7.49 8.01 -16.66
CA TYR A 174 6.39 7.38 -17.38
C TYR A 174 5.28 6.91 -16.43
N GLU A 175 5.64 6.33 -15.29
CA GLU A 175 4.68 5.80 -14.30
C GLU A 175 4.42 6.83 -13.18
N LYS A 176 3.89 7.99 -13.57
CA LYS A 176 3.65 9.13 -12.66
C LYS A 176 2.72 8.79 -11.50
N LEU A 177 1.63 8.06 -11.77
CA LEU A 177 0.67 7.69 -10.74
C LEU A 177 1.28 6.72 -9.71
N ASP A 178 2.16 5.81 -10.13
CA ASP A 178 2.88 4.90 -9.21
C ASP A 178 3.72 5.71 -8.21
N GLU A 179 4.44 6.74 -8.69
CA GLU A 179 5.24 7.61 -7.82
C GLU A 179 4.38 8.38 -6.81
N VAL A 180 3.18 8.80 -7.19
CA VAL A 180 2.22 9.39 -6.25
C VAL A 180 1.76 8.38 -5.22
N TRP A 181 1.44 7.14 -5.62
CA TRP A 181 1.04 6.08 -4.68
C TRP A 181 2.10 5.73 -3.65
N TRP A 182 3.38 5.85 -4.02
CA TRP A 182 4.48 5.71 -3.07
C TRP A 182 4.68 6.91 -2.14
N GLY A 183 3.82 7.93 -2.22
CA GLY A 183 3.91 9.14 -1.40
C GLY A 183 5.04 10.08 -1.81
N LEU A 184 5.41 10.10 -3.10
CA LEU A 184 6.51 10.92 -3.64
C LEU A 184 7.83 10.60 -2.94
N ARG A 185 8.40 9.43 -3.23
CA ARG A 185 9.59 8.94 -2.54
C ARG A 185 10.71 9.95 -2.65
N TRP A 186 11.46 10.09 -1.55
CA TRP A 186 12.61 11.00 -1.45
C TRP A 186 12.27 12.49 -1.45
N TRP A 187 11.00 12.87 -1.64
CA TRP A 187 10.56 14.24 -1.45
C TRP A 187 10.51 14.60 0.03
N HIS A 188 10.77 15.87 0.33
CA HIS A 188 10.62 16.43 1.66
C HIS A 188 9.76 17.69 1.57
N GLU A 189 8.58 17.67 2.18
CA GLU A 189 7.56 18.70 2.02
C GLU A 189 8.01 20.08 2.53
N MET A 190 8.97 20.11 3.46
CA MET A 190 9.54 21.35 3.99
C MET A 190 10.32 22.14 2.93
N ASN A 191 10.53 21.58 1.73
CA ASN A 191 11.08 22.35 0.63
C ASN A 191 10.24 23.56 0.22
N TYR A 192 8.95 23.64 0.62
CA TYR A 192 8.09 24.83 0.48
C TYR A 192 7.68 25.46 1.82
N GLU A 193 8.43 25.18 2.90
CA GLU A 193 8.11 25.66 4.26
C GLU A 193 7.94 27.18 4.34
N GLU A 194 8.75 27.93 3.58
CA GLU A 194 8.65 29.39 3.54
C GLU A 194 7.23 29.84 3.21
N GLU A 195 6.48 29.13 2.36
CA GLU A 195 5.15 29.55 1.92
C GLU A 195 3.99 28.95 2.75
N PHE A 196 4.29 28.13 3.77
CA PHE A 196 3.27 27.50 4.62
C PHE A 196 2.30 28.48 5.27
N PRO A 197 2.71 29.67 5.80
CA PRO A 197 1.76 30.61 6.38
C PRO A 197 0.64 31.02 5.41
N LEU A 198 0.97 31.24 4.13
CA LEU A 198 0.00 31.64 3.11
C LEU A 198 -0.92 30.48 2.72
N PHE A 199 -0.39 29.27 2.60
CA PHE A 199 -1.20 28.08 2.34
C PHE A 199 -2.19 27.84 3.48
N ASN A 200 -1.74 27.92 4.74
CA ASN A 200 -2.60 27.79 5.92
C ASN A 200 -3.71 28.86 5.95
N VAL A 201 -3.36 30.12 5.65
CA VAL A 201 -4.34 31.22 5.58
C VAL A 201 -5.36 30.98 4.48
N LEU A 202 -4.93 30.59 3.27
CA LEU A 202 -5.82 30.30 2.15
C LEU A 202 -6.75 29.11 2.47
N GLY A 203 -6.18 28.01 2.97
CA GLY A 203 -6.93 26.81 3.35
C GLY A 203 -7.93 27.04 4.48
N THR A 204 -7.69 28.03 5.35
CA THR A 204 -8.61 28.37 6.45
C THR A 204 -9.68 29.38 6.01
N LEU A 205 -9.31 30.43 5.28
CA LEU A 205 -10.22 31.52 4.89
C LEU A 205 -11.09 31.19 3.67
N ASP A 206 -10.59 30.40 2.72
CA ASP A 206 -11.26 29.97 1.50
C ASP A 206 -10.88 28.51 1.14
N PRO A 207 -11.37 27.50 1.89
CA PRO A 207 -11.03 26.10 1.66
C PRO A 207 -11.40 25.59 0.25
N VAL A 208 -12.46 26.15 -0.34
CA VAL A 208 -12.91 25.79 -1.69
C VAL A 208 -11.99 26.42 -2.74
N GLY A 209 -11.61 27.69 -2.58
CA GLY A 209 -10.61 28.29 -3.45
C GLY A 209 -9.24 27.65 -3.31
N PHE A 210 -8.85 27.22 -2.10
CA PHE A 210 -7.62 26.46 -1.86
C PHE A 210 -7.60 25.17 -2.69
N ILE A 211 -8.64 24.33 -2.58
CA ILE A 211 -8.66 23.05 -3.28
C ILE A 211 -8.70 23.24 -4.81
N ASN A 212 -9.38 24.28 -5.30
CA ASN A 212 -9.38 24.60 -6.73
C ASN A 212 -7.96 24.94 -7.22
N VAL A 213 -7.26 25.82 -6.50
CA VAL A 213 -5.91 26.28 -6.86
C VAL A 213 -4.91 25.13 -6.86
N VAL A 214 -4.90 24.29 -5.81
CA VAL A 214 -3.96 23.16 -5.76
C VAL A 214 -4.30 22.09 -6.80
N SER A 215 -5.57 21.92 -7.15
CA SER A 215 -5.99 20.91 -8.14
C SER A 215 -5.75 21.32 -9.58
N GLU A 216 -5.49 22.59 -9.85
CA GLU A 216 -5.06 23.06 -11.18
C GLU A 216 -3.56 22.78 -11.43
N SER A 217 -2.76 22.57 -10.38
CA SER A 217 -1.33 22.28 -10.50
C SER A 217 -1.07 20.82 -10.87
N LYS A 218 -0.14 20.63 -11.81
CA LYS A 218 0.43 19.32 -12.17
C LYS A 218 1.70 18.97 -11.38
N ASN A 219 2.09 19.80 -10.42
CA ASN A 219 3.28 19.61 -9.61
C ASN A 219 2.91 18.91 -8.29
N PRO A 220 3.08 17.57 -8.18
CA PRO A 220 2.65 16.83 -7.00
C PRO A 220 3.41 17.24 -5.74
N TYR A 221 4.65 17.71 -5.87
CA TYR A 221 5.50 18.12 -4.75
C TYR A 221 4.98 19.40 -4.09
N LEU A 222 4.59 20.40 -4.89
CA LEU A 222 3.97 21.63 -4.41
C LEU A 222 2.59 21.35 -3.81
N VAL A 223 1.78 20.53 -4.48
CA VAL A 223 0.44 20.14 -3.98
C VAL A 223 0.56 19.41 -2.64
N SER A 224 1.48 18.45 -2.51
CA SER A 224 1.73 17.73 -1.26
C SER A 224 2.12 18.68 -0.13
N SER A 225 3.07 19.59 -0.36
CA SER A 225 3.48 20.60 0.62
C SER A 225 2.33 21.54 1.02
N ALA A 226 1.48 21.95 0.08
CA ALA A 226 0.32 22.79 0.36
C ALA A 226 -0.72 22.05 1.22
N LEU A 227 -1.02 20.79 0.89
CA LEU A 227 -1.91 19.92 1.67
C LEU A 227 -1.37 19.66 3.09
N LEU A 228 -0.04 19.50 3.22
CA LEU A 228 0.63 19.40 4.51
C LEU A 228 0.45 20.71 5.30
N ALA A 229 0.73 21.86 4.69
CA ALA A 229 0.68 23.16 5.35
C ALA A 229 -0.70 23.51 5.92
N VAL A 230 -1.78 23.18 5.21
CA VAL A 230 -3.16 23.39 5.71
C VAL A 230 -3.53 22.41 6.84
N GLY A 231 -2.76 21.33 7.01
CA GLY A 231 -2.98 20.34 8.06
C GLY A 231 -4.00 19.28 7.68
N ALA A 232 -4.13 18.92 6.40
CA ALA A 232 -5.01 17.83 5.96
C ALA A 232 -4.68 16.52 6.70
N PHE A 233 -3.38 16.23 6.88
CA PHE A 233 -2.91 15.09 7.65
C PHE A 233 -3.15 15.19 9.17
N ARG A 234 -3.40 16.40 9.71
CA ARG A 234 -3.53 16.63 11.17
C ARG A 234 -4.97 16.63 11.65
N LYS A 235 -5.93 16.97 10.78
CA LYS A 235 -7.35 17.08 11.15
C LYS A 235 -8.23 16.28 10.20
N PHE A 236 -8.98 15.33 10.75
CA PHE A 236 -9.88 14.48 9.94
C PHE A 236 -10.90 15.32 9.18
N SER A 237 -11.56 16.25 9.89
CA SER A 237 -12.59 17.12 9.31
C SER A 237 -12.08 17.99 8.15
N LEU A 238 -10.80 18.38 8.17
CA LEU A 238 -10.22 19.13 7.08
C LEU A 238 -9.93 18.22 5.89
N TRP A 239 -9.31 17.05 6.12
CA TRP A 239 -9.12 16.06 5.07
C TRP A 239 -10.44 15.67 4.41
N GLU A 240 -11.48 15.41 5.20
CA GLU A 240 -12.81 15.05 4.70
C GLU A 240 -13.36 16.16 3.78
N LYS A 241 -13.29 17.42 4.20
CA LYS A 241 -13.74 18.55 3.41
C LYS A 241 -12.97 18.67 2.09
N LEU A 242 -11.65 18.49 2.12
CA LEU A 242 -10.80 18.54 0.93
C LEU A 242 -11.08 17.35 0.01
N ALA A 243 -11.23 16.14 0.56
CA ALA A 243 -11.53 14.92 -0.18
C ALA A 243 -12.92 14.96 -0.83
N VAL A 244 -13.92 15.62 -0.23
CA VAL A 244 -15.24 15.81 -0.87
C VAL A 244 -15.17 16.84 -1.99
N THR A 245 -14.38 17.90 -1.81
CA THR A 245 -14.35 19.03 -2.75
C THR A 245 -13.35 18.85 -3.90
N ALA A 246 -12.34 17.99 -3.74
CA ALA A 246 -11.34 17.72 -4.76
C ALA A 246 -12.02 17.26 -6.07
N PRO A 247 -11.55 17.72 -7.24
CA PRO A 247 -12.10 17.28 -8.51
C PRO A 247 -11.89 15.77 -8.69
N SER A 248 -12.64 15.19 -9.63
CA SER A 248 -12.43 13.79 -10.00
C SER A 248 -11.00 13.58 -10.50
N ALA A 249 -10.34 12.51 -10.05
CA ALA A 249 -9.01 12.15 -10.55
C ALA A 249 -9.07 11.02 -11.58
N PHE A 250 -10.14 10.24 -11.57
CA PHE A 250 -10.35 9.13 -12.48
C PHE A 250 -11.65 9.34 -13.24
N VAL A 251 -11.61 9.09 -14.55
CA VAL A 251 -12.81 9.04 -15.39
C VAL A 251 -13.51 7.68 -15.23
N ASP A 252 -14.69 7.52 -15.81
CA ASP A 252 -15.58 6.36 -15.59
C ASP A 252 -14.93 5.00 -15.88
N ASP A 253 -13.98 4.92 -16.83
CA ASP A 253 -13.25 3.70 -17.17
C ASP A 253 -12.03 3.42 -16.26
N GLY A 254 -11.79 4.29 -15.27
CA GLY A 254 -10.65 4.22 -14.36
C GLY A 254 -9.37 4.87 -14.89
N THR A 255 -9.38 5.45 -16.09
CA THR A 255 -8.23 6.18 -16.63
C THR A 255 -7.95 7.41 -15.76
N TRP A 256 -6.68 7.64 -15.42
CA TRP A 256 -6.27 8.79 -14.63
C TRP A 256 -6.22 10.06 -15.49
N ASN A 257 -6.80 11.15 -15.01
CA ASN A 257 -6.84 12.43 -15.73
C ASN A 257 -5.67 13.37 -15.38
N GLU A 258 -4.59 12.82 -14.83
CA GLU A 258 -3.40 13.53 -14.33
C GLU A 258 -3.61 14.41 -13.08
N SER A 259 -4.82 14.44 -12.49
CA SER A 259 -5.04 15.14 -11.21
C SER A 259 -4.32 14.43 -10.06
N VAL A 260 -3.39 15.15 -9.41
CA VAL A 260 -2.57 14.62 -8.32
C VAL A 260 -3.22 14.76 -6.94
N THR A 261 -4.18 15.69 -6.80
CA THR A 261 -4.73 16.09 -5.49
C THR A 261 -5.44 14.94 -4.78
N MET A 262 -6.39 14.27 -5.45
CA MET A 262 -7.14 13.18 -4.84
C MET A 262 -6.23 11.97 -4.54
N PRO A 263 -5.36 11.50 -5.46
CA PRO A 263 -4.37 10.48 -5.15
C PRO A 263 -3.51 10.80 -3.91
N LEU A 264 -3.00 12.04 -3.77
CA LEU A 264 -2.24 12.46 -2.59
C LEU A 264 -3.08 12.43 -1.30
N LEU A 265 -4.35 12.86 -1.37
CA LEU A 265 -5.27 12.77 -0.23
C LEU A 265 -5.54 11.31 0.20
N LEU A 266 -5.55 10.36 -0.73
CA LEU A 266 -5.69 8.92 -0.41
C LEU A 266 -4.44 8.37 0.29
N VAL A 267 -3.25 8.78 -0.17
CA VAL A 267 -1.98 8.42 0.49
C VAL A 267 -1.96 8.98 1.92
N MET A 268 -2.33 10.25 2.11
CA MET A 268 -2.43 10.85 3.45
C MET A 268 -3.41 10.11 4.36
N ALA A 269 -4.56 9.68 3.84
CA ALA A 269 -5.55 8.93 4.61
C ALA A 269 -4.98 7.57 5.07
N ARG A 270 -4.33 6.84 4.15
CA ARG A 270 -3.66 5.58 4.51
C ARG A 270 -2.57 5.78 5.54
N ASP A 271 -1.71 6.78 5.37
CA ASP A 271 -0.62 7.04 6.30
C ASP A 271 -1.14 7.35 7.71
N GLN A 272 -2.25 8.10 7.83
CA GLN A 272 -2.90 8.34 9.12
C GLN A 272 -3.49 7.06 9.74
N LEU A 273 -4.09 6.17 8.95
CA LEU A 273 -4.55 4.87 9.43
C LEU A 273 -3.39 4.00 9.95
N LEU A 274 -2.24 4.03 9.27
CA LEU A 274 -1.03 3.32 9.70
C LEU A 274 -0.47 3.84 11.03
N GLN A 275 -0.66 5.13 11.37
CA GLN A 275 -0.22 5.66 12.66
C GLN A 275 -0.97 5.04 13.84
N ALA A 276 -2.23 4.63 13.67
CA ALA A 276 -3.02 4.02 14.75
C ALA A 276 -2.33 2.77 15.31
N GLY A 277 -1.84 1.88 14.45
CA GLY A 277 -1.11 0.67 14.86
C GLY A 277 0.23 0.95 15.53
N ARG A 278 0.88 2.08 15.21
CA ARG A 278 2.17 2.50 15.79
C ARG A 278 2.05 3.03 17.22
N HIS A 279 0.86 3.45 17.64
CA HIS A 279 0.60 3.90 19.01
C HIS A 279 0.54 2.76 20.03
N ILE A 280 0.51 1.50 19.59
CA ILE A 280 0.54 0.33 20.48
C ILE A 280 1.97 0.15 21.02
N PRO A 281 2.15 0.03 22.35
CA PRO A 281 3.45 -0.32 22.94
C PRO A 281 4.06 -1.55 22.27
N HIS A 282 5.36 -1.51 21.98
CA HIS A 282 6.03 -2.59 21.26
C HIS A 282 6.13 -3.88 22.09
N PHE A 283 6.20 -3.74 23.41
CA PHE A 283 6.25 -4.83 24.39
C PHE A 283 5.02 -4.73 25.31
N ASP A 284 4.50 -5.88 25.74
CA ASP A 284 3.46 -6.01 26.77
C ASP A 284 2.11 -5.32 26.49
N ALA A 285 1.75 -5.10 25.23
CA ALA A 285 0.41 -4.64 24.88
C ALA A 285 -0.64 -5.68 25.28
N SER A 286 -1.62 -5.27 26.06
CA SER A 286 -2.74 -6.12 26.47
C SER A 286 -3.69 -6.39 25.29
N ASP A 287 -4.38 -7.54 25.32
CA ASP A 287 -5.41 -7.88 24.31
C ASP A 287 -6.48 -6.80 24.21
N THR A 288 -6.80 -6.13 25.33
CA THR A 288 -7.75 -5.02 25.36
C THR A 288 -7.26 -3.79 24.61
N GLU A 289 -5.95 -3.49 24.64
CA GLU A 289 -5.36 -2.38 23.87
C GLU A 289 -5.32 -2.71 22.39
N VAL A 290 -4.93 -3.93 22.04
CA VAL A 290 -4.96 -4.42 20.65
C VAL A 290 -6.36 -4.30 20.07
N GLU A 291 -7.38 -4.76 20.80
CA GLU A 291 -8.77 -4.72 20.35
C GLU A 291 -9.30 -3.29 20.21
N LYS A 292 -8.92 -2.37 21.12
CA LYS A 292 -9.26 -0.95 20.99
C LYS A 292 -8.69 -0.34 19.71
N VAL A 293 -7.45 -0.66 19.35
CA VAL A 293 -6.84 -0.14 18.12
C VAL A 293 -7.46 -0.77 16.87
N LYS A 294 -7.82 -2.06 16.91
CA LYS A 294 -8.59 -2.69 15.82
C LYS A 294 -9.92 -1.96 15.57
N GLN A 295 -10.68 -1.68 16.63
CA GLN A 295 -11.94 -0.94 16.54
C GLN A 295 -11.74 0.50 16.06
N GLU A 296 -10.65 1.14 16.48
CA GLU A 296 -10.29 2.48 16.01
C GLU A 296 -9.99 2.49 14.51
N ILE A 297 -9.14 1.57 14.03
CA ILE A 297 -8.80 1.45 12.61
C ILE A 297 -10.07 1.17 11.81
N ALA A 298 -10.91 0.22 12.24
CA ALA A 298 -12.16 -0.11 11.57
C ALA A 298 -13.07 1.14 11.43
N LYS A 299 -13.25 1.89 12.53
CA LYS A 299 -14.06 3.11 12.55
C LYS A 299 -13.52 4.20 11.64
N LEU A 300 -12.20 4.40 11.63
CA LEU A 300 -11.55 5.40 10.77
C LEU A 300 -11.62 4.99 9.30
N THR A 301 -11.37 3.72 9.00
CA THR A 301 -11.51 3.16 7.65
C THR A 301 -12.93 3.35 7.13
N ASP A 302 -13.95 2.97 7.90
CA ASP A 302 -15.35 3.16 7.50
C ASP A 302 -15.68 4.63 7.24
N ALA A 303 -15.17 5.55 8.08
CA ALA A 303 -15.35 6.99 7.86
C ALA A 303 -14.70 7.46 6.55
N VAL A 304 -13.44 7.07 6.28
CA VAL A 304 -12.72 7.39 5.04
C VAL A 304 -13.47 6.87 3.82
N ILE A 305 -13.83 5.58 3.80
CA ILE A 305 -14.51 4.99 2.65
C ILE A 305 -15.89 5.61 2.45
N THR A 306 -16.66 5.86 3.53
CA THR A 306 -17.98 6.53 3.44
C THR A 306 -17.87 7.93 2.83
N THR A 307 -16.86 8.71 3.23
CA THR A 307 -16.59 10.02 2.62
C THR A 307 -16.35 9.89 1.12
N LEU A 308 -15.54 8.91 0.71
CA LEU A 308 -15.19 8.68 -0.70
C LEU A 308 -16.35 8.13 -1.53
N THR A 309 -17.23 7.29 -0.96
CA THR A 309 -18.38 6.71 -1.67
C THR A 309 -19.33 7.78 -2.23
N ASN A 310 -19.44 8.93 -1.56
CA ASN A 310 -20.33 10.01 -1.97
C ASN A 310 -19.79 10.84 -3.16
N ARG A 311 -18.57 10.57 -3.62
CA ARG A 311 -17.97 11.26 -4.75
C ARG A 311 -18.52 10.74 -6.08
N GLN A 312 -18.48 11.60 -7.11
CA GLN A 312 -18.90 11.24 -8.46
C GLN A 312 -17.98 10.16 -9.08
N ASP A 313 -16.69 10.19 -8.79
CA ASP A 313 -15.69 9.24 -9.30
C ASP A 313 -15.40 8.08 -8.33
N ALA A 314 -16.30 7.79 -7.37
CA ALA A 314 -16.05 6.80 -6.33
C ALA A 314 -15.68 5.41 -6.88
N LEU A 315 -16.41 4.92 -7.89
CA LEU A 315 -16.16 3.60 -8.50
C LEU A 315 -14.77 3.49 -9.16
N PRO A 316 -14.40 4.35 -10.12
CA PRO A 316 -13.07 4.28 -10.72
C PRO A 316 -11.95 4.59 -9.72
N LEU A 317 -12.18 5.49 -8.74
CA LEU A 317 -11.24 5.76 -7.66
C LEU A 317 -10.98 4.52 -6.81
N PHE A 318 -12.04 3.81 -6.39
CA PHE A 318 -11.90 2.56 -5.64
C PHE A 318 -11.21 1.48 -6.45
N ALA A 319 -11.48 1.36 -7.75
CA ALA A 319 -10.79 0.40 -8.62
C ALA A 319 -9.27 0.62 -8.63
N ARG A 320 -8.80 1.85 -8.85
CA ARG A 320 -7.35 2.16 -8.87
C ARG A 320 -6.72 2.04 -7.49
N TRP A 321 -7.35 2.60 -6.46
CA TRP A 321 -6.76 2.62 -5.13
C TRP A 321 -6.69 1.23 -4.50
N SER A 322 -7.76 0.43 -4.57
CA SER A 322 -7.75 -0.95 -4.06
C SER A 322 -6.74 -1.84 -4.79
N THR A 323 -6.49 -1.59 -6.09
CA THR A 323 -5.45 -2.29 -6.86
C THR A 323 -4.06 -2.00 -6.33
N TRP A 324 -3.79 -0.76 -5.92
CA TRP A 324 -2.53 -0.44 -5.25
C TRP A 324 -2.47 -1.03 -3.83
N LEU A 325 -3.57 -1.00 -3.07
CA LEU A 325 -3.62 -1.60 -1.73
C LEU A 325 -3.37 -3.11 -1.75
N ILE A 326 -3.97 -3.84 -2.69
CA ILE A 326 -3.74 -5.30 -2.79
C ILE A 326 -2.30 -5.59 -3.20
N ARG A 327 -1.67 -4.73 -4.02
CA ARG A 327 -0.23 -4.85 -4.31
C ARG A 327 0.60 -4.76 -3.04
N GLN A 328 0.32 -3.78 -2.17
CA GLN A 328 1.02 -3.66 -0.88
C GLN A 328 0.79 -4.89 0.00
N LEU A 329 -0.45 -5.38 0.08
CA LEU A 329 -0.79 -6.58 0.83
C LEU A 329 -0.04 -7.82 0.32
N LEU A 330 0.01 -8.04 -0.99
CA LEU A 330 0.72 -9.16 -1.61
C LEU A 330 2.25 -9.07 -1.43
N MET A 331 2.82 -7.87 -1.34
CA MET A 331 4.25 -7.68 -1.09
C MET A 331 4.66 -8.05 0.35
N GLN A 332 3.74 -7.91 1.31
CA GLN A 332 3.98 -8.18 2.73
C GLN A 332 3.58 -9.60 3.13
N GLY A 333 2.47 -10.10 2.57
CA GLY A 333 1.86 -11.40 2.86
C GLY A 333 0.60 -11.24 3.72
N ILE A 334 -0.45 -12.02 3.40
CA ILE A 334 -1.76 -11.95 4.07
C ILE A 334 -1.68 -12.37 5.54
N LYS A 335 -0.72 -13.23 5.92
CA LYS A 335 -0.53 -13.62 7.34
C LYS A 335 -0.28 -12.41 8.24
N ASP A 336 0.37 -11.37 7.71
CA ASP A 336 0.61 -10.14 8.46
C ASP A 336 -0.68 -9.30 8.62
N ALA A 337 -1.76 -9.61 7.90
CA ALA A 337 -3.05 -8.95 8.04
C ALA A 337 -3.78 -9.29 9.34
N GLU A 338 -3.32 -10.29 10.12
CA GLU A 338 -3.82 -10.55 11.47
C GLU A 338 -3.15 -9.63 12.53
N ASN A 339 -1.97 -9.08 12.20
CA ASN A 339 -1.19 -8.25 13.08
C ASN A 339 -1.59 -6.77 12.91
N VAL A 340 -2.30 -6.22 13.89
CA VAL A 340 -2.77 -4.82 13.92
C VAL A 340 -1.65 -3.77 13.75
N ARG A 341 -0.39 -4.12 14.00
CA ARG A 341 0.77 -3.23 13.81
C ARG A 341 1.30 -3.23 12.37
N SER A 342 0.92 -4.24 11.57
CA SER A 342 1.35 -4.36 10.18
C SER A 342 0.52 -3.45 9.29
N SER A 343 1.16 -2.91 8.25
CA SER A 343 0.43 -2.24 7.16
C SER A 343 -0.55 -3.18 6.45
N ALA A 344 -0.26 -4.48 6.39
CA ALA A 344 -1.15 -5.49 5.82
C ALA A 344 -2.53 -5.50 6.49
N PHE A 345 -2.62 -5.29 7.81
CA PHE A 345 -3.90 -5.21 8.52
C PHE A 345 -4.72 -4.01 8.05
N VAL A 346 -4.09 -2.84 7.94
CA VAL A 346 -4.74 -1.60 7.50
C VAL A 346 -5.17 -1.69 6.03
N ASP A 347 -4.30 -2.20 5.17
CA ASP A 347 -4.57 -2.39 3.75
C ASP A 347 -5.71 -3.39 3.53
N ALA A 348 -5.72 -4.52 4.25
CA ALA A 348 -6.82 -5.48 4.21
C ALA A 348 -8.16 -4.88 4.70
N ALA A 349 -8.14 -4.14 5.80
CA ALA A 349 -9.34 -3.47 6.33
C ALA A 349 -9.93 -2.46 5.34
N MET A 350 -9.08 -1.68 4.66
CA MET A 350 -9.53 -0.75 3.62
C MET A 350 -10.08 -1.47 2.38
N ILE A 351 -9.42 -2.53 1.91
CA ILE A 351 -9.91 -3.34 0.78
C ILE A 351 -11.27 -3.94 1.10
N GLU A 352 -11.47 -4.46 2.31
CA GLU A 352 -12.75 -5.02 2.76
C GLU A 352 -13.84 -3.94 2.82
N ALA A 353 -13.55 -2.79 3.42
CA ALA A 353 -14.51 -1.67 3.51
C ALA A 353 -14.90 -1.13 2.14
N ILE A 354 -13.96 -1.01 1.20
CA ILE A 354 -14.25 -0.70 -0.21
C ILE A 354 -15.20 -1.76 -0.79
N GLY A 355 -14.91 -3.06 -0.57
CA GLY A 355 -15.76 -4.15 -1.03
C GLY A 355 -17.20 -4.01 -0.55
N ARG A 356 -17.42 -3.75 0.76
CA ARG A 356 -18.76 -3.51 1.33
C ARG A 356 -19.51 -2.40 0.61
N GLU A 357 -18.82 -1.29 0.32
CA GLU A 357 -19.41 -0.13 -0.37
C GLU A 357 -19.67 -0.38 -1.86
N LEU A 358 -19.01 -1.36 -2.47
CA LEU A 358 -19.26 -1.80 -3.84
C LEU A 358 -20.42 -2.80 -3.95
N GLN A 359 -20.99 -3.26 -2.83
CA GLN A 359 -22.07 -4.25 -2.85
C GLN A 359 -23.27 -3.76 -3.65
N GLY A 360 -23.70 -4.56 -4.62
CA GLY A 360 -24.81 -4.24 -5.52
C GLY A 360 -24.49 -3.18 -6.60
N LYS A 361 -23.25 -2.68 -6.67
CA LYS A 361 -22.79 -1.78 -7.74
C LYS A 361 -22.14 -2.58 -8.86
N THR A 362 -22.26 -2.10 -10.09
CA THR A 362 -21.56 -2.69 -11.25
C THR A 362 -20.14 -2.14 -11.31
N VAL A 363 -19.16 -3.02 -11.14
CA VAL A 363 -17.73 -2.69 -11.21
C VAL A 363 -17.18 -3.14 -12.56
N SER A 364 -16.32 -2.34 -13.18
CA SER A 364 -15.60 -2.77 -14.38
C SER A 364 -14.80 -4.05 -14.10
N THR A 365 -14.71 -4.94 -15.07
CA THR A 365 -13.85 -6.13 -14.98
C THR A 365 -12.53 -5.94 -15.72
N GLU A 366 -12.41 -4.84 -16.46
CA GLU A 366 -11.25 -4.52 -17.27
C GLU A 366 -10.40 -3.45 -16.60
N SER A 367 -9.09 -3.61 -16.69
CA SER A 367 -8.14 -2.58 -16.27
C SER A 367 -8.17 -1.40 -17.25
N PRO A 368 -7.97 -0.17 -16.76
CA PRO A 368 -7.89 1.02 -17.58
C PRO A 368 -6.78 0.96 -18.64
N SER A 369 -6.91 1.78 -19.68
CA SER A 369 -5.94 1.82 -20.78
C SER A 369 -4.56 2.41 -20.39
N ASP A 370 -4.53 3.29 -19.39
CA ASP A 370 -3.31 3.91 -18.85
C ASP A 370 -2.71 3.13 -17.66
N ALA A 371 -3.30 1.99 -17.30
CA ALA A 371 -2.83 1.20 -16.18
C ALA A 371 -1.47 0.55 -16.51
N PRO A 372 -0.45 0.70 -15.63
CA PRO A 372 0.82 0.01 -15.79
C PRO A 372 0.60 -1.51 -15.72
N ALA A 373 1.53 -2.28 -16.31
CA ALA A 373 1.34 -3.72 -16.50
C ALA A 373 1.08 -4.49 -15.19
N TRP A 374 1.70 -4.07 -14.09
CA TRP A 374 1.53 -4.69 -12.77
C TRP A 374 0.09 -4.58 -12.23
N GLU A 375 -0.66 -3.54 -12.61
CA GLU A 375 -2.03 -3.33 -12.12
C GLU A 375 -2.99 -4.42 -12.62
N LYS A 376 -2.72 -5.04 -13.77
CA LYS A 376 -3.69 -5.90 -14.43
C LYS A 376 -4.05 -7.14 -13.61
N TRP A 377 -3.05 -7.87 -13.14
CA TRP A 377 -3.29 -9.05 -12.30
C TRP A 377 -3.59 -8.67 -10.85
N CYS A 378 -3.05 -7.56 -10.34
CA CYS A 378 -3.47 -7.02 -9.03
C CYS A 378 -4.96 -6.66 -9.01
N TYR A 379 -5.49 -6.04 -10.06
CA TYR A 379 -6.90 -5.69 -10.13
C TYR A 379 -7.79 -6.93 -10.15
N ARG A 380 -7.38 -7.99 -10.88
CA ARG A 380 -8.04 -9.31 -10.80
C ARG A 380 -8.04 -9.85 -9.38
N CYS A 381 -6.93 -9.71 -8.64
CA CYS A 381 -6.86 -10.10 -7.24
C CYS A 381 -7.83 -9.30 -6.36
N VAL A 382 -8.04 -8.00 -6.60
CA VAL A 382 -9.07 -7.21 -5.90
C VAL A 382 -10.46 -7.78 -6.17
N LEU A 383 -10.82 -7.97 -7.44
CA LEU A 383 -12.14 -8.47 -7.84
C LEU A 383 -12.40 -9.85 -7.23
N ALA A 384 -11.41 -10.73 -7.25
CA ALA A 384 -11.47 -12.04 -6.61
C ALA A 384 -11.61 -11.93 -5.09
N SER A 385 -10.87 -11.03 -4.43
CA SER A 385 -10.97 -10.80 -3.00
C SER A 385 -12.38 -10.35 -2.60
N HIS A 386 -12.95 -9.38 -3.31
CA HIS A 386 -14.30 -8.88 -3.04
C HIS A 386 -15.38 -9.93 -3.31
N ALA A 387 -15.22 -10.73 -4.37
CA ALA A 387 -16.14 -11.82 -4.67
C ALA A 387 -16.08 -12.93 -3.61
N ASN A 388 -14.87 -13.28 -3.15
CA ASN A 388 -14.68 -14.29 -2.11
C ASN A 388 -15.27 -13.85 -0.75
N SER A 389 -15.26 -12.55 -0.45
CA SER A 389 -15.95 -11.98 0.72
C SER A 389 -17.46 -11.80 0.52
N GLY A 390 -18.01 -12.15 -0.65
CA GLY A 390 -19.45 -12.06 -0.94
C GLY A 390 -19.96 -10.64 -1.21
N PHE A 391 -19.07 -9.68 -1.46
CA PHE A 391 -19.46 -8.30 -1.74
C PHE A 391 -19.83 -8.07 -3.21
N THR A 392 -19.15 -8.75 -4.12
CA THR A 392 -19.34 -8.63 -5.58
C THR A 392 -19.55 -9.99 -6.22
N THR A 393 -19.92 -10.02 -7.50
CA THR A 393 -20.04 -11.25 -8.27
C THR A 393 -18.67 -11.78 -8.67
N VAL A 394 -18.53 -13.09 -8.76
CA VAL A 394 -17.33 -13.76 -9.24
C VAL A 394 -16.97 -13.24 -10.64
N PRO A 395 -15.73 -12.75 -10.86
CA PRO A 395 -15.32 -12.25 -12.17
C PRO A 395 -15.18 -13.41 -13.17
N ASP A 396 -15.44 -13.14 -14.45
CA ASP A 396 -15.20 -14.12 -15.51
C ASP A 396 -13.70 -14.46 -15.63
N CYS A 397 -13.39 -15.75 -15.66
CA CYS A 397 -12.02 -16.22 -15.81
C CYS A 397 -11.62 -16.44 -17.27
N ASN A 398 -12.54 -16.51 -18.23
CA ASN A 398 -12.20 -16.89 -19.61
C ASN A 398 -11.20 -15.95 -20.27
N ASN A 399 -11.34 -14.64 -20.06
CA ASN A 399 -10.38 -13.67 -20.59
C ASN A 399 -8.99 -13.85 -19.96
N PHE A 400 -8.90 -14.17 -18.67
CA PHE A 400 -7.63 -14.49 -18.01
C PHE A 400 -7.02 -15.78 -18.58
N LEU A 401 -7.80 -16.84 -18.75
CA LEU A 401 -7.31 -18.11 -19.30
C LEU A 401 -6.75 -17.96 -20.72
N LYS A 402 -7.36 -17.09 -21.55
CA LYS A 402 -6.87 -16.78 -22.91
C LYS A 402 -5.51 -16.08 -22.92
N GLU A 403 -5.12 -15.38 -21.84
CA GLU A 403 -3.80 -14.73 -21.75
C GLU A 403 -2.66 -15.76 -21.80
N TRP A 404 -2.92 -17.00 -21.36
CA TRP A 404 -1.95 -18.10 -21.29
C TRP A 404 -1.80 -18.90 -22.59
N ALA A 405 -2.74 -18.77 -23.53
CA ALA A 405 -2.77 -19.54 -24.77
C ALA A 405 -1.80 -18.96 -25.83
N ILE A 406 -0.50 -18.96 -25.53
CA ILE A 406 0.58 -18.49 -26.40
C ILE A 406 1.24 -19.64 -27.15
N ASN A 407 1.56 -19.43 -28.42
CA ASN A 407 2.43 -20.34 -29.19
C ASN A 407 3.91 -19.94 -29.03
N LEU A 408 4.84 -20.68 -29.65
CA LEU A 408 6.28 -20.35 -29.61
C LEU A 408 6.56 -18.97 -30.24
N ASP A 409 5.94 -18.67 -31.39
CA ASP A 409 6.11 -17.37 -32.08
C ASP A 409 5.60 -16.19 -31.23
N ASP A 410 4.53 -16.39 -30.45
CA ASP A 410 3.91 -15.40 -29.57
C ASP A 410 4.83 -15.02 -28.40
N TRP A 411 5.79 -15.88 -28.04
CA TRP A 411 6.61 -15.73 -26.84
C TRP A 411 7.48 -14.47 -26.89
N THR A 412 8.19 -14.26 -27.99
CA THR A 412 9.01 -13.05 -28.20
C THR A 412 8.16 -11.85 -28.60
N ASP A 413 6.97 -12.10 -29.14
CA ASP A 413 6.03 -11.09 -29.62
C ASP A 413 5.31 -10.32 -28.50
N LYS A 414 4.46 -9.36 -28.91
CA LYS A 414 3.73 -8.49 -27.99
C LYS A 414 2.94 -9.28 -26.93
N ARG A 415 2.36 -10.41 -27.32
CA ARG A 415 1.50 -11.21 -26.44
C ARG A 415 2.28 -11.89 -25.32
N GLY A 416 3.39 -12.57 -25.65
CA GLY A 416 4.28 -13.16 -24.66
C GLY A 416 4.92 -12.12 -23.75
N ARG A 417 5.35 -10.98 -24.30
CA ARG A 417 5.84 -9.84 -23.49
C ARG A 417 4.79 -9.35 -22.49
N GLN A 418 3.55 -9.14 -22.94
CA GLN A 418 2.46 -8.73 -22.05
C GLN A 418 2.19 -9.75 -20.94
N LEU A 419 2.16 -11.04 -21.25
CA LEU A 419 2.00 -12.09 -20.23
C LEU A 419 3.09 -12.00 -19.17
N ARG A 420 4.36 -11.86 -19.58
CA ARG A 420 5.49 -11.70 -18.66
C ARG A 420 5.41 -10.43 -17.83
N GLU A 421 5.06 -9.30 -18.45
CA GLU A 421 4.90 -8.02 -17.76
C GLU A 421 3.78 -8.06 -16.72
N TYR A 422 2.61 -8.62 -17.05
CA TYR A 422 1.49 -8.79 -16.13
C TYR A 422 1.84 -9.73 -14.96
N ALA A 423 2.62 -10.78 -15.23
CA ALA A 423 3.03 -11.75 -14.24
C ALA A 423 4.17 -11.31 -13.34
N SER A 424 5.00 -10.36 -13.80
CA SER A 424 6.32 -10.01 -13.24
C SER A 424 6.32 -9.84 -11.73
N LEU A 425 5.37 -9.08 -11.19
CA LEU A 425 5.22 -8.86 -9.75
C LEU A 425 4.92 -10.18 -9.02
N ILE A 426 3.94 -10.93 -9.49
CA ILE A 426 3.42 -12.12 -8.80
C ILE A 426 4.46 -13.25 -8.80
N VAL A 427 5.12 -13.50 -9.93
CA VAL A 427 6.16 -14.55 -10.02
C VAL A 427 7.38 -14.24 -9.15
N THR A 428 7.66 -12.95 -8.92
CA THR A 428 8.79 -12.51 -8.07
C THR A 428 8.46 -12.59 -6.58
N LEU A 429 7.18 -12.42 -6.20
CA LEU A 429 6.72 -12.45 -4.82
C LEU A 429 6.47 -13.86 -4.26
N ASN A 430 6.50 -14.90 -5.11
CA ASN A 430 6.05 -16.27 -4.81
C ASN A 430 6.96 -17.02 -3.80
N LYS A 431 7.01 -16.53 -2.56
CA LYS A 431 7.78 -17.09 -1.44
C LYS A 431 7.09 -18.27 -0.75
N GLU A 432 5.77 -18.37 -0.89
CA GLU A 432 4.93 -19.42 -0.29
C GLU A 432 4.21 -20.24 -1.36
N VAL A 433 3.85 -21.49 -1.03
CA VAL A 433 3.20 -22.43 -1.97
C VAL A 433 1.93 -23.02 -1.34
N PRO A 434 0.75 -22.86 -1.96
CA PRO A 434 0.43 -21.76 -2.86
C PRO A 434 0.54 -20.40 -2.14
N GLY A 435 1.03 -19.37 -2.83
CA GLY A 435 1.05 -18.00 -2.30
C GLY A 435 -0.31 -17.32 -2.41
N ASP A 436 -0.49 -16.23 -1.66
CA ASP A 436 -1.75 -15.44 -1.61
C ASP A 436 -2.25 -14.99 -2.98
N ALA A 437 -1.33 -14.52 -3.83
CA ALA A 437 -1.65 -14.13 -5.19
C ALA A 437 -2.21 -15.30 -6.02
N ALA A 438 -1.66 -16.51 -5.85
CA ALA A 438 -2.17 -17.69 -6.53
C ALA A 438 -3.57 -18.06 -6.02
N HIS A 439 -3.86 -17.90 -4.72
CA HIS A 439 -5.20 -18.06 -4.18
C HIS A 439 -6.22 -17.10 -4.79
N LEU A 440 -5.89 -15.81 -4.86
CA LEU A 440 -6.78 -14.81 -5.43
C LEU A 440 -7.00 -15.04 -6.94
N LEU A 441 -5.94 -15.30 -7.70
CA LEU A 441 -6.06 -15.60 -9.14
C LEU A 441 -6.83 -16.90 -9.43
N ALA A 442 -6.70 -17.91 -8.56
CA ALA A 442 -7.41 -19.18 -8.68
C ALA A 442 -8.88 -19.10 -8.28
N SER A 443 -9.29 -18.13 -7.47
CA SER A 443 -10.63 -18.08 -6.90
C SER A 443 -11.76 -18.10 -7.94
N PRO A 444 -11.68 -17.33 -9.05
CA PRO A 444 -12.66 -17.42 -10.13
C PRO A 444 -12.74 -18.81 -10.80
N ILE A 445 -11.60 -19.52 -10.89
CA ILE A 445 -11.56 -20.89 -11.43
C ILE A 445 -12.22 -21.85 -10.45
N ALA A 446 -11.92 -21.72 -9.16
CA ALA A 446 -12.51 -22.53 -8.09
C ALA A 446 -14.03 -22.34 -7.98
N MET A 447 -14.55 -21.17 -8.34
CA MET A 447 -15.99 -20.89 -8.33
C MET A 447 -16.69 -21.21 -9.67
N SER A 448 -15.95 -21.65 -10.69
CA SER A 448 -16.54 -22.05 -11.99
C SER A 448 -17.35 -23.35 -11.89
N GLU A 449 -18.15 -23.64 -12.92
CA GLU A 449 -18.98 -24.86 -12.98
C GLU A 449 -18.15 -26.15 -12.97
N SER A 450 -16.93 -26.11 -13.53
CA SER A 450 -16.06 -27.28 -13.64
C SER A 450 -14.60 -26.94 -13.34
N PRO A 451 -14.25 -26.65 -12.06
CA PRO A 451 -12.92 -26.14 -11.70
C PRO A 451 -11.76 -27.04 -12.15
N THR A 452 -11.94 -28.36 -12.01
CA THR A 452 -10.94 -29.36 -12.44
C THR A 452 -10.68 -29.29 -13.94
N ASN A 453 -11.74 -29.30 -14.77
CA ASN A 453 -11.59 -29.24 -16.22
C ASN A 453 -11.06 -27.89 -16.68
N THR A 454 -11.47 -26.80 -16.03
CA THR A 454 -10.97 -25.45 -16.32
C THR A 454 -9.46 -25.36 -16.06
N TRP A 455 -8.96 -25.91 -14.95
CA TRP A 455 -7.53 -25.93 -14.67
C TRP A 455 -6.76 -26.87 -15.60
N ILE A 456 -7.28 -28.06 -15.91
CA ILE A 456 -6.66 -28.97 -16.89
C ILE A 456 -6.53 -28.27 -18.25
N GLY A 457 -7.60 -27.63 -18.72
CA GLY A 457 -7.56 -26.85 -19.95
C GLY A 457 -6.55 -25.71 -19.92
N LEU A 458 -6.37 -25.05 -18.77
CA LEU A 458 -5.30 -24.05 -18.58
C LEU A 458 -3.90 -24.67 -18.68
N TRP A 459 -3.67 -25.82 -18.07
CA TRP A 459 -2.39 -26.54 -18.20
C TRP A 459 -2.14 -26.98 -19.65
N ASP A 460 -3.17 -27.47 -20.35
CA ASP A 460 -3.00 -27.94 -21.73
C ASP A 460 -2.57 -26.81 -22.67
N VAL A 461 -3.11 -25.59 -22.52
CA VAL A 461 -2.74 -24.45 -23.38
C VAL A 461 -1.34 -23.88 -23.11
N THR A 462 -0.68 -24.26 -22.02
CA THR A 462 0.70 -23.82 -21.71
C THR A 462 1.78 -24.72 -22.32
N GLN A 463 1.42 -25.57 -23.31
CA GLN A 463 2.36 -26.48 -23.99
C GLN A 463 3.61 -25.78 -24.52
N SER A 464 3.47 -24.63 -25.17
CA SER A 464 4.60 -23.87 -25.71
C SER A 464 5.56 -23.40 -24.61
N LEU A 465 5.06 -23.11 -23.40
CA LEU A 465 5.92 -22.77 -22.27
C LEU A 465 6.75 -23.97 -21.82
N ARG A 466 6.16 -25.17 -21.81
CA ARG A 466 6.90 -26.40 -21.47
C ARG A 466 7.99 -26.68 -22.49
N GLU A 467 7.70 -26.51 -23.78
CA GLU A 467 8.67 -26.63 -24.86
C GLU A 467 9.83 -25.63 -24.71
N ILE A 468 9.54 -24.37 -24.34
CA ILE A 468 10.57 -23.37 -24.05
C ILE A 468 11.45 -23.82 -22.88
N VAL A 469 10.89 -24.39 -21.80
CA VAL A 469 11.69 -24.86 -20.66
C VAL A 469 12.59 -26.05 -21.06
N GLU A 470 12.07 -26.99 -21.86
CA GLU A 470 12.78 -28.20 -22.29
C GLU A 470 13.90 -27.88 -23.29
N PHE A 471 13.55 -27.15 -24.35
CA PHE A 471 14.41 -26.99 -25.54
C PHE A 471 15.05 -25.61 -25.65
N GLY A 472 14.67 -24.66 -24.79
CA GLY A 472 15.05 -23.26 -24.93
C GLY A 472 14.19 -22.51 -25.94
N ASP A 473 14.44 -21.21 -26.04
CA ASP A 473 13.83 -20.36 -27.07
C ASP A 473 14.78 -20.29 -28.27
N ALA A 474 14.31 -20.79 -29.42
CA ALA A 474 15.10 -20.86 -30.64
C ALA A 474 15.50 -19.47 -31.18
N ASP A 475 14.75 -18.43 -30.81
CA ASP A 475 14.98 -17.05 -31.24
C ASP A 475 15.77 -16.22 -30.20
N ALA A 476 16.10 -16.81 -29.05
CA ALA A 476 16.90 -16.14 -28.02
C ALA A 476 18.38 -16.03 -28.44
N LEU A 477 18.95 -14.84 -28.28
CA LEU A 477 20.40 -14.62 -28.42
C LEU A 477 21.10 -15.13 -27.15
N GLU A 478 22.20 -15.89 -27.24
CA GLU A 478 23.03 -16.24 -26.07
C GLU A 478 23.61 -14.94 -25.47
N PRO A 479 23.00 -14.37 -24.40
CA PRO A 479 22.81 -14.99 -23.09
C PRO A 479 21.35 -15.08 -22.55
N ASP A 480 20.36 -14.67 -23.33
CA ASP A 480 18.94 -14.54 -22.92
C ASP A 480 18.20 -15.89 -22.87
N GLU A 481 18.79 -16.97 -23.39
CA GLU A 481 18.19 -18.31 -23.41
C GLU A 481 17.89 -18.83 -21.98
N TYR A 482 18.85 -18.70 -21.06
CA TYR A 482 18.67 -19.11 -19.66
C TYR A 482 17.59 -18.29 -18.95
N GLN A 483 17.54 -16.98 -19.23
CA GLN A 483 16.52 -16.10 -18.66
C GLN A 483 15.13 -16.49 -19.15
N THR A 484 15.00 -16.77 -20.45
CA THR A 484 13.76 -17.17 -21.08
C THR A 484 13.22 -18.49 -20.51
N ARG A 485 14.08 -19.50 -20.36
CA ARG A 485 13.73 -20.77 -19.71
C ARG A 485 13.28 -20.56 -18.27
N ALA A 486 13.98 -19.70 -17.51
CA ALA A 486 13.62 -19.40 -16.14
C ALA A 486 12.25 -18.68 -16.03
N GLU A 487 11.96 -17.74 -16.93
CA GLU A 487 10.68 -17.03 -16.99
C GLU A 487 9.51 -17.96 -17.32
N ALA A 488 9.66 -18.81 -18.34
CA ALA A 488 8.66 -19.82 -18.69
C ALA A 488 8.42 -20.81 -17.53
N GLY A 489 9.49 -21.29 -16.88
CA GLY A 489 9.40 -22.17 -15.72
C GLY A 489 8.67 -21.54 -14.53
N ARG A 490 8.95 -20.26 -14.23
CA ARG A 490 8.23 -19.51 -13.18
C ARG A 490 6.74 -19.32 -13.49
N LEU A 491 6.39 -19.07 -14.75
CA LEU A 491 5.01 -18.98 -15.21
C LEU A 491 4.27 -20.32 -15.06
N LEU A 492 4.89 -21.42 -15.47
CA LEU A 492 4.34 -22.78 -15.29
C LEU A 492 4.16 -23.13 -13.82
N PHE A 493 5.12 -22.77 -12.97
CA PHE A 493 5.02 -22.96 -11.54
C PHE A 493 3.87 -22.15 -10.93
N LEU A 494 3.61 -20.92 -11.41
CA LEU A 494 2.44 -20.15 -11.01
C LEU A 494 1.13 -20.84 -11.41
N VAL A 495 1.03 -21.43 -12.62
CA VAL A 495 -0.14 -22.21 -13.03
C VAL A 495 -0.37 -23.41 -12.13
N PHE A 496 0.70 -24.10 -11.74
CA PHE A 496 0.63 -25.17 -10.76
C PHE A 496 0.14 -24.67 -9.39
N CYS A 497 0.71 -23.56 -8.88
CA CYS A 497 0.25 -22.94 -7.63
C CYS A 497 -1.23 -22.55 -7.67
N MET A 498 -1.72 -22.02 -8.80
CA MET A 498 -3.15 -21.74 -8.98
C MET A 498 -3.98 -23.03 -8.88
N GLY A 499 -3.51 -24.15 -9.43
CA GLY A 499 -4.19 -25.44 -9.32
C GLY A 499 -4.25 -26.00 -7.91
N LEU A 500 -3.14 -25.88 -7.15
CA LEU A 500 -3.14 -26.17 -5.71
C LEU A 500 -4.14 -25.29 -4.96
N ALA A 501 -4.19 -23.99 -5.29
CA ALA A 501 -5.12 -23.07 -4.68
C ALA A 501 -6.59 -23.37 -5.02
N VAL A 502 -6.90 -23.81 -6.26
CA VAL A 502 -8.24 -24.31 -6.63
C VAL A 502 -8.60 -25.50 -5.74
N LEU A 503 -7.68 -26.47 -5.60
CA LEU A 503 -7.89 -27.64 -4.76
C LEU A 503 -8.20 -27.21 -3.31
N ASP A 504 -7.36 -26.39 -2.70
CA ASP A 504 -7.52 -25.92 -1.31
C ASP A 504 -8.86 -25.19 -1.08
N GLN A 505 -9.23 -24.28 -1.99
CA GLN A 505 -10.49 -23.54 -1.89
C GLN A 505 -11.71 -24.44 -2.03
N ARG A 506 -11.71 -25.37 -3.01
CA ARG A 506 -12.83 -26.29 -3.17
C ARG A 506 -12.99 -27.21 -1.97
N VAL A 507 -11.88 -27.70 -1.42
CA VAL A 507 -11.90 -28.51 -0.19
C VAL A 507 -12.58 -27.73 0.94
N SER A 508 -12.19 -26.47 1.20
CA SER A 508 -12.81 -25.68 2.28
C SER A 508 -14.33 -25.48 2.16
N GLN A 509 -14.89 -25.63 0.95
CA GLN A 509 -16.32 -25.46 0.68
C GLN A 509 -17.13 -26.77 0.74
N LEU A 510 -16.48 -27.93 0.87
CA LEU A 510 -17.17 -29.21 0.90
C LEU A 510 -17.79 -29.49 2.29
N SER A 511 -19.00 -30.05 2.27
CA SER A 511 -19.66 -30.61 3.45
C SER A 511 -19.87 -32.11 3.24
N GLY A 512 -19.15 -32.94 4.00
CA GLY A 512 -19.29 -34.41 3.96
C GLY A 512 -18.82 -35.08 2.66
N ASP A 513 -19.19 -36.36 2.48
CA ASP A 513 -18.83 -37.15 1.29
C ASP A 513 -19.67 -36.72 0.07
N SER A 514 -19.19 -35.69 -0.63
CA SER A 514 -19.83 -35.11 -1.81
C SER A 514 -19.30 -35.75 -3.11
N PRO A 515 -20.12 -35.93 -4.17
CA PRO A 515 -19.66 -36.29 -5.51
C PRO A 515 -18.53 -35.40 -6.03
N GLN A 516 -18.48 -34.14 -5.58
CA GLN A 516 -17.43 -33.18 -5.90
C GLN A 516 -16.04 -33.63 -5.40
N ALA A 517 -15.95 -34.48 -4.37
CA ALA A 517 -14.69 -35.05 -3.90
C ALA A 517 -13.98 -35.88 -4.99
N ARG A 518 -14.74 -36.53 -5.89
CA ARG A 518 -14.18 -37.31 -6.99
C ARG A 518 -13.51 -36.42 -8.05
N ASP A 519 -14.09 -35.25 -8.31
CA ASP A 519 -13.50 -34.29 -9.24
C ASP A 519 -12.25 -33.61 -8.65
N LEU A 520 -12.17 -33.46 -7.32
CA LEU A 520 -10.95 -33.02 -6.64
C LEU A 520 -9.84 -34.09 -6.65
N ALA A 521 -10.20 -35.36 -6.55
CA ALA A 521 -9.24 -36.45 -6.72
C ALA A 521 -8.61 -36.43 -8.13
N LYS A 522 -9.42 -36.19 -9.18
CA LYS A 522 -8.92 -36.00 -10.55
C LYS A 522 -8.04 -34.76 -10.69
N LEU A 523 -8.37 -33.65 -10.01
CA LEU A 523 -7.53 -32.46 -10.01
C LEU A 523 -6.17 -32.75 -9.37
N HIS A 524 -6.14 -33.46 -8.24
CA HIS A 524 -4.89 -33.89 -7.61
C HIS A 524 -4.06 -34.81 -8.50
N GLU A 525 -4.70 -35.76 -9.20
CA GLU A 525 -4.05 -36.61 -10.19
C GLU A 525 -3.41 -35.76 -11.31
N ALA A 526 -4.17 -34.84 -11.90
CA ALA A 526 -3.68 -33.96 -12.95
C ALA A 526 -2.52 -33.07 -12.48
N LEU A 527 -2.59 -32.53 -11.26
CA LEU A 527 -1.50 -31.79 -10.63
C LEU A 527 -0.25 -32.65 -10.43
N ALA A 528 -0.41 -33.90 -10.02
CA ALA A 528 0.71 -34.83 -9.86
C ALA A 528 1.37 -35.19 -11.21
N LEU A 529 0.57 -35.34 -12.27
CA LEU A 529 1.08 -35.53 -13.63
C LEU A 529 1.89 -34.31 -14.10
N ALA A 530 1.36 -33.10 -13.91
CA ALA A 530 2.03 -31.85 -14.26
C ALA A 530 3.37 -31.69 -13.52
N VAL A 531 3.43 -32.00 -12.22
CA VAL A 531 4.69 -31.94 -11.45
C VAL A 531 5.68 -32.99 -11.94
N ARG A 532 5.23 -34.21 -12.26
CA ARG A 532 6.12 -35.25 -12.79
C ARG A 532 6.72 -34.84 -14.14
N GLU A 533 5.89 -34.34 -15.05
CA GLU A 533 6.30 -33.80 -16.34
C GLU A 533 7.35 -32.69 -16.15
N MET A 534 7.05 -31.69 -15.30
CA MET A 534 7.98 -30.58 -15.09
C MET A 534 9.27 -30.98 -14.38
N ARG A 535 9.28 -32.03 -13.56
CA ARG A 535 10.53 -32.56 -12.99
C ARG A 535 11.41 -33.28 -14.00
N GLU A 536 10.83 -33.80 -15.08
CA GLU A 536 11.58 -34.40 -16.20
C GLU A 536 12.14 -33.32 -17.13
N ILE A 537 11.42 -32.19 -17.28
CA ILE A 537 11.74 -31.11 -18.22
C ILE A 537 12.58 -29.98 -17.59
N ASP A 538 12.26 -29.54 -16.37
CA ASP A 538 12.97 -28.47 -15.63
C ASP A 538 13.94 -29.07 -14.61
N ASP A 539 14.99 -29.71 -15.13
CA ASP A 539 16.00 -30.42 -14.35
C ASP A 539 17.09 -29.52 -13.75
N THR A 540 17.01 -28.21 -13.97
CA THR A 540 18.11 -27.26 -13.67
C THR A 540 17.69 -25.97 -12.98
N LEU A 541 16.63 -25.27 -13.40
CA LEU A 541 16.39 -23.88 -12.99
C LEU A 541 15.43 -23.75 -11.81
N ASN A 542 14.31 -24.48 -11.82
CA ASN A 542 13.29 -24.42 -10.76
C ASN A 542 13.11 -25.75 -10.01
N VAL A 543 14.17 -26.56 -9.95
CA VAL A 543 14.14 -27.90 -9.33
C VAL A 543 13.63 -27.86 -7.89
N GLU A 544 14.06 -26.88 -7.09
CA GLU A 544 13.65 -26.76 -5.68
C GLU A 544 12.14 -26.49 -5.55
N GLN A 545 11.58 -25.65 -6.43
CA GLN A 545 10.15 -25.34 -6.47
C GLN A 545 9.33 -26.58 -6.84
N TRP A 546 9.76 -27.35 -7.84
CA TRP A 546 9.07 -28.60 -8.23
C TRP A 546 9.21 -29.70 -7.18
N LEU A 547 10.33 -29.77 -6.47
CA LEU A 547 10.47 -30.65 -5.29
C LEU A 547 9.53 -30.22 -4.16
N GLN A 548 9.37 -28.92 -3.93
CA GLN A 548 8.40 -28.39 -2.98
C GLN A 548 6.97 -28.75 -3.41
N ALA A 549 6.62 -28.62 -4.69
CA ALA A 549 5.31 -29.01 -5.22
C ALA A 549 4.93 -30.47 -4.88
N VAL A 550 5.87 -31.41 -5.03
CA VAL A 550 5.68 -32.82 -4.64
C VAL A 550 5.32 -32.94 -3.16
N ARG A 551 6.03 -32.22 -2.28
CA ARG A 551 5.76 -32.23 -0.83
C ARG A 551 4.36 -31.71 -0.53
N HIS A 552 3.94 -30.61 -1.17
CA HIS A 552 2.60 -30.05 -0.97
C HIS A 552 1.49 -31.01 -1.41
N LEU A 553 1.67 -31.74 -2.52
CA LEU A 553 0.72 -32.74 -2.99
C LEU A 553 0.69 -33.99 -2.11
N ALA A 554 1.86 -34.46 -1.63
CA ALA A 554 1.96 -35.61 -0.75
C ALA A 554 1.30 -35.34 0.62
N VAL A 555 1.57 -34.17 1.20
CA VAL A 555 0.97 -33.76 2.48
C VAL A 555 -0.55 -33.63 2.35
N ARG A 556 -1.07 -32.93 1.33
CA ARG A 556 -2.52 -32.83 1.08
C ARG A 556 -3.17 -34.19 0.84
N ARG A 557 -2.50 -35.07 0.08
CA ARG A 557 -2.97 -36.44 -0.14
C ARG A 557 -3.17 -37.17 1.17
N LEU A 558 -2.21 -37.08 2.10
CA LEU A 558 -2.30 -37.76 3.39
C LEU A 558 -3.36 -37.13 4.31
N ILE A 559 -3.40 -35.80 4.42
CA ILE A 559 -4.34 -35.08 5.30
C ILE A 559 -5.80 -35.42 4.96
N TRP A 560 -6.10 -35.58 3.67
CA TRP A 560 -7.46 -35.84 3.18
C TRP A 560 -7.70 -37.31 2.76
N GLU A 561 -6.75 -38.21 3.07
CA GLU A 561 -6.93 -39.66 2.97
C GLU A 561 -7.62 -40.20 4.24
N ASP A 562 -8.42 -41.25 4.06
CA ASP A 562 -9.28 -41.94 5.04
C ASP A 562 -8.84 -41.87 6.51
N ARG A 563 -9.71 -41.38 7.40
CA ARG A 563 -9.57 -41.47 8.87
C ARG A 563 -10.67 -42.35 9.45
N VAL A 564 -10.29 -43.42 10.14
CA VAL A 564 -11.19 -44.18 11.02
C VAL A 564 -11.54 -43.29 12.21
N VAL A 565 -12.80 -42.89 12.31
CA VAL A 565 -13.34 -42.03 13.37
C VAL A 565 -13.39 -42.80 14.69
N GLU A 566 -12.77 -42.25 15.74
CA GLU A 566 -13.27 -42.45 17.11
C GLU A 566 -13.56 -41.14 17.87
N PHE A 567 -13.39 -39.96 17.25
CA PHE A 567 -13.84 -38.71 17.84
C PHE A 567 -14.55 -37.85 16.80
N GLU A 568 -15.86 -37.66 17.00
CA GLU A 568 -16.77 -36.83 16.20
C GLU A 568 -16.55 -35.31 16.38
N GLU A 569 -15.35 -34.89 16.79
CA GLU A 569 -15.02 -33.47 16.92
C GLU A 569 -14.09 -33.05 15.78
N ASP A 570 -14.54 -32.07 15.00
CA ASP A 570 -13.91 -31.38 13.86
C ASP A 570 -13.98 -32.02 12.47
N GLY A 571 -15.05 -31.72 11.73
CA GLY A 571 -15.01 -31.15 10.37
C GLY A 571 -14.20 -31.80 9.23
N ARG A 572 -13.57 -32.96 9.41
CA ARG A 572 -12.71 -33.61 8.41
C ARG A 572 -13.51 -34.64 7.63
N PHE A 573 -13.78 -34.35 6.35
CA PHE A 573 -14.46 -35.26 5.41
C PHE A 573 -13.45 -35.89 4.44
N ARG A 574 -13.83 -37.02 3.84
CA ARG A 574 -12.94 -37.80 2.98
C ARG A 574 -12.95 -37.25 1.56
N ILE A 575 -11.78 -36.86 1.06
CA ILE A 575 -11.64 -36.45 -0.35
C ILE A 575 -11.18 -37.62 -1.20
N PHE A 576 -10.24 -38.42 -0.71
CA PHE A 576 -9.62 -39.48 -1.50
C PHE A 576 -10.07 -40.88 -1.08
N LEU A 577 -10.36 -41.72 -2.07
CA LEU A 577 -10.51 -43.16 -1.92
C LEU A 577 -9.14 -43.85 -1.95
N HIS A 578 -9.11 -45.13 -1.59
CA HIS A 578 -7.87 -45.89 -1.57
C HIS A 578 -7.35 -46.17 -2.99
N GLU A 579 -8.26 -46.31 -3.96
CA GLU A 579 -7.93 -46.49 -5.37
C GLU A 579 -7.44 -45.22 -6.08
N ASP A 580 -7.69 -44.02 -5.52
CA ASP A 580 -7.31 -42.76 -6.17
C ASP A 580 -5.79 -42.62 -6.23
N LYS A 581 -5.27 -42.33 -7.42
CA LYS A 581 -3.85 -42.17 -7.70
C LYS A 581 -3.47 -40.70 -7.90
N PRO A 582 -2.23 -40.31 -7.52
CA PRO A 582 -1.29 -41.08 -6.70
C PRO A 582 -1.72 -41.17 -5.22
N THR A 583 -1.40 -42.29 -4.58
CA THR A 583 -1.50 -42.49 -3.13
C THR A 583 -0.29 -41.86 -2.42
N PHE A 584 -0.38 -41.66 -1.10
CA PHE A 584 0.79 -41.24 -0.32
C PHE A 584 1.98 -42.20 -0.46
N ASN A 585 1.71 -43.51 -0.56
CA ASN A 585 2.76 -44.52 -0.78
C ASN A 585 3.44 -44.38 -2.14
N ASP A 586 2.72 -43.91 -3.17
CA ASP A 586 3.31 -43.69 -4.49
C ASP A 586 4.34 -42.54 -4.41
N TYR A 587 4.06 -41.47 -3.65
CA TYR A 587 5.02 -40.39 -3.39
C TYR A 587 6.25 -40.87 -2.61
N LEU A 588 6.06 -41.65 -1.53
CA LEU A 588 7.17 -42.23 -0.77
C LEU A 588 8.04 -43.15 -1.62
N SER A 589 7.41 -43.96 -2.47
CA SER A 589 8.11 -44.90 -3.36
C SER A 589 8.93 -44.16 -4.41
N ALA A 590 8.39 -43.06 -4.96
CA ALA A 590 9.11 -42.20 -5.91
C ALA A 590 10.35 -41.54 -5.26
N ALA A 591 10.22 -41.08 -4.01
CA ALA A 591 11.32 -40.44 -3.28
C ALA A 591 12.31 -41.44 -2.63
N LYS A 592 12.05 -42.75 -2.67
CA LYS A 592 12.80 -43.77 -1.92
C LYS A 592 14.32 -43.76 -2.18
N ASN A 593 14.74 -43.37 -3.37
CA ASN A 593 16.15 -43.33 -3.77
C ASN A 593 16.83 -41.98 -3.51
N ASP A 594 16.05 -40.93 -3.18
CA ASP A 594 16.57 -39.63 -2.75
C ASP A 594 16.27 -39.43 -1.25
N VAL A 595 17.29 -39.69 -0.45
CA VAL A 595 17.20 -39.62 1.02
C VAL A 595 16.81 -38.22 1.51
N MET A 596 17.24 -37.15 0.83
CA MET A 596 16.92 -35.78 1.25
C MET A 596 15.49 -35.41 0.89
N GLU A 597 15.03 -35.78 -0.31
CA GLU A 597 13.63 -35.58 -0.71
C GLU A 597 12.69 -36.37 0.21
N LEU A 598 13.01 -37.63 0.48
CA LEU A 598 12.23 -38.49 1.38
C LEU A 598 12.16 -37.90 2.79
N LEU A 599 13.29 -37.47 3.37
CA LEU A 599 13.28 -36.83 4.69
C LEU A 599 12.45 -35.54 4.71
N ALA A 600 12.50 -34.74 3.63
CA ALA A 600 11.72 -33.52 3.55
C ALA A 600 10.21 -33.80 3.45
N ILE A 601 9.79 -34.80 2.67
CA ILE A 601 8.38 -35.25 2.64
C ILE A 601 7.95 -35.69 4.04
N LEU A 602 8.73 -36.55 4.70
CA LEU A 602 8.39 -37.05 6.04
C LEU A 602 8.32 -35.91 7.06
N HIS A 603 9.28 -35.00 7.05
CA HIS A 603 9.27 -33.86 7.95
C HIS A 603 8.05 -32.95 7.73
N SER A 604 7.76 -32.58 6.47
CA SER A 604 6.57 -31.80 6.15
C SER A 604 5.28 -32.50 6.55
N THR A 605 5.21 -33.82 6.39
CA THR A 605 4.08 -34.63 6.87
C THR A 605 3.94 -34.56 8.38
N LEU A 606 5.01 -34.74 9.16
CA LEU A 606 4.95 -34.70 10.62
C LEU A 606 4.56 -33.34 11.20
N LEU A 607 4.93 -32.25 10.53
CA LEU A 607 4.49 -30.91 10.93
C LEU A 607 2.98 -30.71 10.77
N ASN A 608 2.33 -31.47 9.86
CA ASN A 608 0.92 -31.30 9.52
C ASN A 608 0.03 -32.46 10.00
N GLU A 609 0.60 -33.62 10.34
CA GLU A 609 -0.11 -34.80 10.85
C GLU A 609 0.29 -35.07 12.30
N SER A 610 -0.70 -35.01 13.20
CA SER A 610 -0.48 -35.18 14.63
C SER A 610 -0.29 -36.64 15.05
N ASN A 611 -0.66 -37.61 14.20
CA ASN A 611 -0.53 -39.04 14.49
C ASN A 611 0.70 -39.67 13.81
N HIS A 612 1.77 -39.82 14.60
CA HIS A 612 3.03 -40.42 14.17
C HIS A 612 2.89 -41.86 13.63
N GLN A 613 1.95 -42.63 14.19
CA GLN A 613 1.77 -44.04 13.84
C GLN A 613 1.33 -44.20 12.39
N ILE A 614 0.53 -43.27 11.86
CA ILE A 614 0.08 -43.29 10.47
C ILE A 614 1.27 -43.19 9.51
N VAL A 615 2.22 -42.31 9.82
CA VAL A 615 3.43 -42.13 8.98
C VAL A 615 4.29 -43.39 9.02
N LEU A 616 4.46 -44.01 10.20
CA LEU A 616 5.19 -45.27 10.35
C LEU A 616 4.51 -46.42 9.58
N ASP A 617 3.18 -46.52 9.64
CA ASP A 617 2.43 -47.55 8.92
C ASP A 617 2.57 -47.39 7.40
N LYS A 618 2.54 -46.14 6.90
CA LYS A 618 2.78 -45.83 5.48
C LYS A 618 4.22 -46.13 5.06
N LEU A 619 5.22 -45.82 5.90
CA LEU A 619 6.62 -46.19 5.67
C LEU A 619 6.82 -47.71 5.58
N ASN A 620 6.21 -48.46 6.50
CA ASN A 620 6.23 -49.92 6.48
C ASN A 620 5.55 -50.46 5.21
N ALA A 621 4.39 -49.92 4.83
CA ALA A 621 3.70 -50.30 3.60
C ALA A 621 4.54 -50.00 2.33
N ALA A 622 5.33 -48.91 2.33
CA ALA A 622 6.26 -48.57 1.26
C ALA A 622 7.61 -49.33 1.33
N SER A 623 7.79 -50.21 2.31
CA SER A 623 9.05 -50.95 2.55
C SER A 623 10.26 -50.02 2.68
N ILE A 624 10.12 -48.96 3.49
CA ILE A 624 11.17 -47.96 3.77
C ILE A 624 11.66 -48.13 5.22
N ASP A 625 12.96 -48.39 5.39
CA ASP A 625 13.60 -48.42 6.70
C ASP A 625 14.08 -47.02 7.11
N LEU A 626 13.32 -46.38 7.99
CA LEU A 626 13.61 -45.04 8.51
C LEU A 626 15.00 -44.95 9.17
N SER A 627 15.45 -46.01 9.86
CA SER A 627 16.76 -46.02 10.52
C SER A 627 17.89 -45.94 9.50
N ASN A 628 17.75 -46.68 8.39
CA ASN A 628 18.72 -46.64 7.30
C ASN A 628 18.70 -45.30 6.55
N VAL A 629 17.52 -44.70 6.35
CA VAL A 629 17.36 -43.36 5.75
C VAL A 629 18.10 -42.31 6.58
N ILE A 630 17.87 -42.27 7.91
CA ILE A 630 18.55 -41.34 8.82
C ILE A 630 20.06 -41.58 8.85
N ALA A 631 20.50 -42.83 8.91
CA ALA A 631 21.93 -43.17 8.89
C ALA A 631 22.60 -42.73 7.59
N THR A 632 21.91 -42.86 6.46
CA THR A 632 22.43 -42.44 5.15
C THR A 632 22.47 -40.92 5.04
N ALA A 633 21.44 -40.21 5.52
CA ALA A 633 21.43 -38.76 5.55
C ALA A 633 22.62 -38.22 6.36
N LYS A 634 22.85 -38.75 7.58
CA LYS A 634 23.98 -38.34 8.41
C LYS A 634 25.33 -38.52 7.70
N ARG A 635 25.52 -39.65 7.00
CA ARG A 635 26.73 -39.87 6.18
C ARG A 635 26.86 -38.86 5.05
N LEU A 636 25.76 -38.51 4.36
CA LEU A 636 25.78 -37.50 3.30
C LEU A 636 26.12 -36.11 3.83
N ASN A 637 25.58 -35.75 5.00
CA ASN A 637 25.91 -34.50 5.70
C ASN A 637 27.38 -34.46 6.13
N ASP A 638 27.92 -35.57 6.66
CA ASP A 638 29.35 -35.69 7.00
C ASP A 638 30.25 -35.48 5.77
N VAL A 639 29.80 -35.91 4.58
CA VAL A 639 30.52 -35.69 3.31
C VAL A 639 30.42 -34.23 2.85
N SER A 640 29.24 -33.62 2.92
CA SER A 640 29.06 -32.22 2.56
C SER A 640 27.83 -31.61 3.24
N ALA A 641 28.03 -30.96 4.37
CA ALA A 641 26.96 -30.30 5.11
C ALA A 641 26.28 -29.17 4.31
N ARG A 642 27.01 -28.56 3.36
CA ARG A 642 26.45 -27.53 2.47
C ARG A 642 25.50 -28.12 1.42
N ARG A 643 25.83 -29.29 0.85
CA ARG A 643 25.02 -29.94 -0.19
C ARG A 643 23.88 -30.77 0.38
N TYR A 644 24.09 -31.34 1.56
CA TYR A 644 23.13 -32.19 2.27
C TYR A 644 22.89 -31.64 3.67
N PRO A 645 22.26 -30.46 3.81
CA PRO A 645 21.99 -29.87 5.11
C PRO A 645 21.04 -30.76 5.89
N ILE A 646 21.36 -30.99 7.17
CA ILE A 646 20.49 -31.69 8.11
C ILE A 646 20.09 -30.71 9.21
N ASP A 647 18.80 -30.68 9.49
CA ASP A 647 18.29 -30.06 10.70
C ASP A 647 18.09 -31.14 11.78
N GLU A 648 18.91 -31.06 12.83
CA GLU A 648 18.87 -31.98 13.97
C GLU A 648 17.52 -31.96 14.70
N ALA A 649 16.77 -30.85 14.64
CA ALA A 649 15.41 -30.80 15.19
C ALA A 649 14.44 -31.64 14.35
N GLN A 650 14.57 -31.63 13.02
CA GLN A 650 13.77 -32.46 12.11
C GLN A 650 14.06 -33.95 12.35
N LEU A 651 15.35 -34.32 12.44
CA LEU A 651 15.71 -35.70 12.75
C LEU A 651 15.20 -36.13 14.12
N ARG A 652 15.26 -35.27 15.14
CA ARG A 652 14.67 -35.56 16.44
C ARG A 652 13.17 -35.76 16.34
N SER A 653 12.44 -34.94 15.59
CA SER A 653 11.00 -35.14 15.42
C SER A 653 10.65 -36.49 14.79
N LEU A 654 11.51 -37.02 13.91
CA LEU A 654 11.36 -38.35 13.29
C LEU A 654 11.73 -39.51 14.24
N ILE A 655 12.51 -39.24 15.30
CA ILE A 655 13.02 -40.24 16.25
C ILE A 655 12.26 -40.18 17.60
N SER A 656 11.71 -39.02 17.99
CA SER A 656 11.13 -38.78 19.32
C SER A 656 9.60 -38.86 19.33
N LYS A 657 9.07 -40.08 19.42
CA LYS A 657 8.03 -40.57 20.35
C LYS A 657 7.70 -42.00 19.99
#